data_AF-A0A7W7M330-F1
#
_entry.id   AF-A0A7W7M330-F1
#
_cell.length_a   1.000
_cell.length_b   1.000
_cell.length_c   1.000
_cell.angle_alpha   90.00
_cell.angle_beta   90.00
_cell.angle_gamma   90.00
#
_symmetry.space_group_name_H-M   'P 1'
#
loop_
_entity.id
_entity.type
_entity.pdbx_description
1 polymer ?
#
loop_
_entity_poly.entity_id
_entity_poly.type
_entity_poly.pdbx_seq_one_letter_code
_entity_poly.pdbx_strand_id
1 'polypeptide(L)'
;MSIPQHASEPALHRLARLHGVQPVYDDQHGVPTTVADAALLRVLAALDVDVSAPAADPRRPVVDPARVEAAITAAEDALWTRRIAPTVVCVQGQQSCVQIHVAASEAAYVRAHLSLEGHSAARPLPVGAATVAAPTGSPSPADPVDRHESATTRTVDGVERVRLSVTVPDDVPSGVHTLVVRVCPPGRPEDQAHSTLLCSPPRLTTADAFLDRRGWGVAAQLYSVTSSDAHGHGSWGHGDLADAGSLAEHAAQHGADFLLVNPLHATDPGQAPGQAPVDSPYSPVSRRFLNTGYVRVRDIPEFQRLPHHEQARLHRVGADLQARLEQTGRIDRAATEPAQAAALALVWAQGRSADRETTFRRFCRDQGPDLDEFARWCAHRPGAHPDPEFHRWCQWIADEQLASVQERARAAGMRLGLMLDLAVGADRHAADLALLGDQLVRSMSVGAPPDMYNQLGQDWSQHPWHPRVLAEHGYAGLRQMFAAVMRHCGALRIDHVLGLFRLWWVPEGSPAHEGAYVRYDHEAMLACLLIEADRAGVVVIGEDLGTFEPWVQRRLSEAGVLGTSILWFEQDEAGPRSPARYRRLCLAAVTTHDLPPTAGFLTGAHLRLRERLGLVTADAAAERRSHAQTVAAFLEAAGTSAQDGTIEQVDGLHRLLCRAPSALHQVALVDAVGDIRIQNQPGTTQEQHPNWTAALADPDGQVVTLERLSGRRGGTKVADRAARLFDTVDTALRAPRVGIAVSYHTDPLDQPGRGDAGGMNTYVRHAARAAAEAGLRMLVFTRSSTGRAHVREPEQMPGVSVVALPVGPTGPADKDQLAAGAEQFARACLDWLRATPVSGRPLGPGEVCFVHGHYWMSAPAARQIAAALSAPWWHTMHTIAAVKIAQDAQAHEPELRLSTERAIARDAARLIANSPGEAQVIVDTLGADPDRVEAIAPGVDTGTFTPDGHQHWPGTEDPTQPLRVLFAGRLQRHKGPHVLVAALGLLRRRARQRGQDDPGLVLHINGERSGPEELDILALADAEGVADLVSTSTPVPASSLAAQFRAADVVAMPSFSETYGLVALEAQACGTAVLAHRVGGLIHAVDDGVSGRLVDENSAEAWADALEGVLADRGAWRDLSAGAIAHAAAHDWSEYVRRLLGGDTGCDRPVTAP
;
A
#
# COMPACT_ATOMS: atom_id res chain seq x y z
N MET A 1 -10.42 49.90 -0.11
CA MET A 1 -11.80 49.70 -0.57
C MET A 1 -12.30 48.44 0.10
N SER A 2 -13.27 48.57 1.01
CA SER A 2 -13.76 47.47 1.85
C SER A 2 -14.56 46.47 1.02
N ILE A 3 -14.12 45.22 1.01
CA ILE A 3 -14.83 44.08 0.44
C ILE A 3 -16.01 43.76 1.37
N PRO A 4 -17.26 43.68 0.88
CA PRO A 4 -18.38 43.26 1.72
C PRO A 4 -18.22 41.80 2.11
N GLN A 5 -18.18 41.52 3.41
CA GLN A 5 -18.32 40.17 3.95
C GLN A 5 -19.74 39.67 3.64
N HIS A 6 -19.90 38.84 2.60
CA HIS A 6 -21.05 37.97 2.46
C HIS A 6 -20.89 36.79 3.45
N ALA A 7 -21.46 36.94 4.64
CA ALA A 7 -21.77 35.81 5.50
C ALA A 7 -23.03 35.14 4.92
N SER A 8 -22.83 34.17 4.03
CA SER A 8 -23.90 33.39 3.39
C SER A 8 -24.75 32.64 4.44
N GLU A 9 -26.06 32.60 4.20
CA GLU A 9 -27.05 32.07 5.15
C GLU A 9 -26.75 30.60 5.55
N PRO A 10 -26.79 30.24 6.85
CA PRO A 10 -26.61 28.86 7.32
C PRO A 10 -27.49 27.81 6.61
N ALA A 11 -28.65 28.22 6.09
CA ALA A 11 -29.60 27.38 5.37
C ALA A 11 -29.09 26.93 3.98
N LEU A 12 -28.53 27.84 3.17
CA LEU A 12 -27.99 27.47 1.85
C LEU A 12 -26.80 26.49 1.98
N HIS A 13 -25.93 26.73 2.96
CA HIS A 13 -24.82 25.81 3.27
C HIS A 13 -25.32 24.44 3.75
N ARG A 14 -26.43 24.40 4.51
CA ARG A 14 -27.06 23.15 4.93
C ARG A 14 -27.64 22.40 3.73
N LEU A 15 -28.36 23.09 2.83
CA LEU A 15 -28.86 22.50 1.59
C LEU A 15 -27.73 21.96 0.72
N ALA A 16 -26.66 22.74 0.52
CA ALA A 16 -25.47 22.30 -0.21
C ALA A 16 -24.91 20.98 0.34
N ARG A 17 -24.75 20.88 1.66
CA ARG A 17 -24.29 19.64 2.31
C ARG A 17 -25.23 18.45 2.12
N LEU A 18 -26.55 18.66 2.19
CA LEU A 18 -27.55 17.60 1.94
C LEU A 18 -27.45 17.01 0.52
N HIS A 19 -26.96 17.79 -0.44
CA HIS A 19 -26.74 17.36 -1.82
C HIS A 19 -25.26 17.04 -2.13
N GLY A 20 -24.41 16.91 -1.11
CA GLY A 20 -23.00 16.55 -1.28
C GLY A 20 -22.10 17.66 -1.83
N VAL A 21 -22.57 18.90 -1.88
CA VAL A 21 -21.79 20.07 -2.30
C VAL A 21 -21.07 20.68 -1.10
N GLN A 22 -19.77 20.95 -1.21
CA GLN A 22 -18.98 21.52 -0.13
C GLN A 22 -19.05 23.06 -0.17
N PRO A 23 -19.69 23.73 0.82
CA PRO A 23 -19.75 25.19 0.85
C PRO A 23 -18.44 25.83 1.35
N VAL A 24 -17.56 25.05 1.96
CA VAL A 24 -16.24 25.44 2.45
C VAL A 24 -15.26 24.33 2.11
N TYR A 25 -14.05 24.68 1.68
CA TYR A 25 -12.96 23.76 1.39
C TYR A 25 -11.64 24.36 1.87
N ASP A 26 -10.63 23.54 2.13
CA ASP A 26 -9.28 24.03 2.44
C ASP A 26 -8.53 24.30 1.13
N ASP A 27 -7.96 25.49 1.01
CA ASP A 27 -7.06 25.79 -0.09
C ASP A 27 -5.72 25.05 0.06
N GLN A 28 -4.86 25.18 -0.93
CA GLN A 28 -3.52 24.59 -0.94
C GLN A 28 -2.61 24.97 0.25
N HIS A 29 -2.93 26.04 0.99
CA HIS A 29 -2.19 26.47 2.17
C HIS A 29 -2.86 25.98 3.46
N GLY A 30 -3.90 25.16 3.35
CA GLY A 30 -4.71 24.69 4.47
C GLY A 30 -5.61 25.78 5.05
N VAL A 31 -5.93 26.83 4.29
CA VAL A 31 -6.81 27.91 4.73
C VAL A 31 -8.26 27.60 4.31
N PRO A 32 -9.20 27.55 5.26
CA PRO A 32 -10.62 27.37 4.93
C PRO A 32 -11.14 28.52 4.06
N THR A 33 -11.62 28.18 2.87
CA THR A 33 -12.16 29.09 1.86
C THR A 33 -13.64 28.81 1.63
N THR A 34 -14.46 29.86 1.67
CA THR A 34 -15.91 29.76 1.42
C THR A 34 -16.21 29.89 -0.07
N VAL A 35 -17.02 28.96 -0.60
CA VAL A 35 -17.50 28.99 -1.98
C VAL A 35 -18.52 30.11 -2.13
N ALA A 36 -18.47 30.84 -3.25
CA ALA A 36 -19.43 31.91 -3.52
C ALA A 36 -20.86 31.37 -3.72
N ASP A 37 -21.87 32.06 -3.17
CA ASP A 37 -23.28 31.65 -3.29
C ASP A 37 -23.72 31.42 -4.73
N ALA A 38 -23.26 32.25 -5.67
CA ALA A 38 -23.58 32.09 -7.09
C ALA A 38 -23.08 30.76 -7.66
N ALA A 39 -21.90 30.28 -7.23
CA ALA A 39 -21.38 28.97 -7.63
C ALA A 39 -22.21 27.85 -6.99
N LEU A 40 -22.54 27.95 -5.69
CA LEU A 40 -23.39 26.97 -5.00
C LEU A 40 -24.76 26.84 -5.66
N LEU A 41 -25.41 27.94 -6.01
CA LEU A 41 -26.72 27.94 -6.68
C LEU A 41 -26.66 27.26 -8.05
N ARG A 42 -25.61 27.51 -8.84
CA ARG A 42 -25.44 26.88 -10.16
C ARG A 42 -25.15 25.39 -10.05
N VAL A 43 -24.31 24.98 -9.09
CA VAL A 43 -24.01 23.57 -8.82
C VAL A 43 -25.25 22.82 -8.33
N LEU A 44 -26.03 23.41 -7.41
CA LEU A 44 -27.29 22.85 -6.95
C LEU A 44 -28.32 22.72 -8.09
N ALA A 45 -28.45 23.74 -8.93
CA ALA A 45 -29.34 23.68 -10.10
C ALA A 45 -28.93 22.56 -11.07
N ALA A 46 -27.64 22.29 -11.24
CA ALA A 46 -27.14 21.18 -12.06
C ALA A 46 -27.33 19.79 -11.41
N LEU A 47 -27.67 19.75 -10.13
CA LEU A 47 -28.12 18.56 -9.39
C LEU A 47 -29.67 18.51 -9.28
N ASP A 48 -30.36 19.24 -10.15
CA ASP A 48 -31.82 19.38 -10.22
C ASP A 48 -32.47 20.08 -9.00
N VAL A 49 -31.73 20.98 -8.33
CA VAL A 49 -32.20 21.75 -7.15
C VAL A 49 -32.10 23.25 -7.41
N ASP A 50 -33.06 23.81 -8.13
CA ASP A 50 -33.12 25.27 -8.36
C ASP A 50 -33.87 26.01 -7.26
N VAL A 51 -33.10 26.70 -6.41
CA VAL A 51 -33.60 27.54 -5.31
C VAL A 51 -33.41 29.03 -5.58
N SER A 52 -33.24 29.41 -6.85
CA SER A 52 -33.07 30.79 -7.27
C SER A 52 -34.39 31.55 -7.34
N ALA A 53 -34.36 32.86 -7.11
CA ALA A 53 -35.51 33.74 -7.26
C ALA A 53 -35.96 33.86 -8.74
N PRO A 54 -37.28 33.85 -9.02
CA PRO A 54 -37.79 33.99 -10.38
C PRO A 54 -37.42 35.37 -10.95
N ALA A 55 -36.80 35.38 -12.15
CA ALA A 55 -36.23 36.54 -12.87
C ALA A 55 -34.80 36.98 -12.53
N ALA A 56 -33.99 36.15 -11.85
CA ALA A 56 -32.55 36.38 -11.75
C ALA A 56 -31.85 36.15 -13.11
N ASP A 57 -30.76 36.89 -13.37
CA ASP A 57 -29.86 36.57 -14.49
C ASP A 57 -29.31 35.15 -14.27
N PRO A 58 -29.46 34.20 -15.22
CA PRO A 58 -28.96 32.84 -15.07
C PRO A 58 -27.45 32.76 -14.75
N ARG A 59 -26.67 33.80 -15.10
CA ARG A 59 -25.24 33.89 -14.79
C ARG A 59 -24.95 34.45 -13.40
N ARG A 60 -25.94 35.07 -12.75
CA ARG A 60 -25.85 35.67 -11.42
C ARG A 60 -27.13 35.37 -10.64
N PRO A 61 -27.38 34.09 -10.31
CA PRO A 61 -28.57 33.70 -9.57
C PRO A 61 -28.56 34.32 -8.17
N VAL A 62 -29.76 34.63 -7.67
CA VAL A 62 -29.98 35.15 -6.32
C VAL A 62 -30.84 34.14 -5.56
N VAL A 63 -30.46 33.83 -4.33
CA VAL A 63 -31.15 32.85 -3.48
C VAL A 63 -32.57 33.27 -3.13
N ASP A 64 -33.52 32.33 -3.13
CA ASP A 64 -34.87 32.46 -2.56
C ASP A 64 -34.95 31.62 -1.27
N PRO A 65 -34.91 32.25 -0.07
CA PRO A 65 -34.89 31.53 1.20
C PRO A 65 -36.07 30.58 1.41
N ALA A 66 -37.25 30.92 0.88
CA ALA A 66 -38.43 30.05 1.01
C ALA A 66 -38.26 28.75 0.19
N ARG A 67 -37.61 28.84 -0.97
CA ARG A 67 -37.26 27.66 -1.78
C ARG A 67 -36.16 26.82 -1.14
N VAL A 68 -35.18 27.45 -0.46
CA VAL A 68 -34.13 26.73 0.28
C VAL A 68 -34.73 25.86 1.39
N GLU A 69 -35.60 26.43 2.23
CA GLU A 69 -36.25 25.67 3.32
C GLU A 69 -37.17 24.56 2.79
N ALA A 70 -37.89 24.81 1.70
CA ALA A 70 -38.69 23.80 1.02
C ALA A 70 -37.82 22.66 0.44
N ALA A 71 -36.69 22.99 -0.19
CA ALA A 71 -35.75 22.02 -0.75
C ALA A 71 -35.06 21.19 0.34
N ILE A 72 -34.71 21.81 1.47
CA ILE A 72 -34.22 21.12 2.67
C ILE A 72 -35.23 20.07 3.14
N THR A 73 -36.49 20.48 3.32
CA THR A 73 -37.56 19.58 3.78
C THR A 73 -37.76 18.42 2.80
N ALA A 74 -37.80 18.73 1.50
CA ALA A 74 -37.94 17.73 0.45
C ALA A 74 -36.77 16.73 0.41
N ALA A 75 -35.52 17.19 0.58
CA ALA A 75 -34.34 16.34 0.61
C ALA A 75 -34.36 15.36 1.80
N GLU A 76 -34.76 15.84 2.99
CA GLU A 76 -34.89 14.99 4.17
C GLU A 76 -36.06 13.99 4.04
N ASP A 77 -37.20 14.44 3.53
CA ASP A 77 -38.38 13.59 3.32
C ASP A 77 -38.11 12.52 2.25
N ALA A 78 -37.32 12.84 1.21
CA ALA A 78 -36.90 11.88 0.17
C ALA A 78 -36.16 10.65 0.74
N LEU A 79 -35.37 10.83 1.79
CA LEU A 79 -34.65 9.72 2.46
C LEU A 79 -35.62 8.72 3.09
N TRP A 80 -36.75 9.20 3.62
CA TRP A 80 -37.77 8.39 4.27
C TRP A 80 -38.81 7.86 3.29
N THR A 81 -39.06 8.57 2.19
CA THR A 81 -40.03 8.11 1.18
C THR A 81 -39.50 6.95 0.34
N ARG A 82 -38.19 6.88 0.12
CA ARG A 82 -37.53 5.83 -0.64
C ARG A 82 -37.45 4.51 0.15
N ARG A 83 -37.99 3.44 -0.44
CA ARG A 83 -38.11 2.10 0.21
C ARG A 83 -36.75 1.46 0.48
N ILE A 84 -35.83 1.55 -0.48
CA ILE A 84 -34.46 1.07 -0.39
C ILE A 84 -33.57 1.98 -1.25
N ALA A 85 -32.31 2.18 -0.86
CA ALA A 85 -31.33 2.85 -1.71
C ALA A 85 -31.23 2.14 -3.07
N PRO A 86 -30.99 2.86 -4.18
CA PRO A 86 -30.94 2.24 -5.50
C PRO A 86 -29.71 1.33 -5.68
N THR A 87 -28.62 1.66 -4.97
CA THR A 87 -27.43 0.84 -4.85
C THR A 87 -27.01 0.78 -3.39
N VAL A 88 -26.52 -0.37 -2.97
CA VAL A 88 -25.93 -0.62 -1.65
C VAL A 88 -24.60 -1.33 -1.82
N VAL A 89 -23.68 -1.12 -0.87
CA VAL A 89 -22.35 -1.71 -0.88
C VAL A 89 -22.22 -2.68 0.28
N CYS A 90 -21.53 -3.80 0.06
CA CYS A 90 -21.13 -4.74 1.09
C CYS A 90 -19.67 -5.15 0.83
N VAL A 91 -19.00 -5.66 1.86
CA VAL A 91 -17.63 -6.18 1.75
C VAL A 91 -17.66 -7.69 1.94
N GLN A 92 -17.05 -8.43 1.03
CA GLN A 92 -16.95 -9.88 1.10
C GLN A 92 -16.31 -10.32 2.43
N GLY A 93 -16.88 -11.33 3.08
CA GLY A 93 -16.42 -11.82 4.38
C GLY A 93 -16.88 -10.97 5.58
N GLN A 94 -17.75 -9.99 5.36
CA GLN A 94 -18.36 -9.18 6.43
C GLN A 94 -19.88 -9.22 6.37
N GLN A 95 -20.53 -9.37 7.51
CA GLN A 95 -21.98 -9.21 7.60
C GLN A 95 -22.34 -7.72 7.52
N SER A 96 -23.28 -7.38 6.64
CA SER A 96 -23.72 -5.99 6.42
C SER A 96 -25.20 -5.81 6.75
N CYS A 97 -25.59 -4.60 7.12
CA CYS A 97 -26.97 -4.25 7.42
C CYS A 97 -27.45 -3.14 6.47
N VAL A 98 -28.42 -3.46 5.62
CA VAL A 98 -29.02 -2.52 4.66
C VAL A 98 -30.28 -1.90 5.26
N GLN A 99 -30.37 -0.57 5.28
CA GLN A 99 -31.54 0.14 5.80
C GLN A 99 -32.64 0.22 4.72
N ILE A 100 -33.89 0.00 5.15
CA ILE A 100 -35.09 0.13 4.32
C ILE A 100 -36.15 0.96 5.06
N HIS A 101 -37.01 1.64 4.30
CA HIS A 101 -38.10 2.44 4.85
C HIS A 101 -39.45 1.96 4.32
N VAL A 102 -40.40 1.73 5.21
CA VAL A 102 -41.75 1.27 4.85
C VAL A 102 -42.80 2.03 5.67
N ALA A 103 -44.06 2.02 5.26
CA ALA A 103 -45.11 2.54 6.13
C ALA A 103 -45.20 1.68 7.42
N ALA A 104 -45.51 2.28 8.56
CA ALA A 104 -45.64 1.55 9.83
C ALA A 104 -46.63 0.36 9.71
N SER A 105 -47.72 0.55 8.95
CA SER A 105 -48.71 -0.49 8.65
C SER A 105 -48.18 -1.65 7.79
N GLU A 106 -47.05 -1.46 7.10
CA GLU A 106 -46.45 -2.45 6.19
C GLU A 106 -45.39 -3.33 6.88
N ALA A 107 -44.86 -2.91 8.04
CA ALA A 107 -43.66 -3.48 8.64
C ALA A 107 -43.71 -5.01 8.84
N ALA A 108 -44.85 -5.56 9.23
CA ALA A 108 -45.03 -7.00 9.44
C ALA A 108 -45.04 -7.84 8.14
N TYR A 109 -45.20 -7.19 6.99
CA TYR A 109 -45.40 -7.83 5.69
C TYR A 109 -44.18 -7.72 4.77
N VAL A 110 -43.05 -7.23 5.28
CA VAL A 110 -41.81 -7.07 4.52
C VAL A 110 -41.08 -8.40 4.40
N ARG A 111 -40.54 -8.70 3.22
CA ARG A 111 -39.63 -9.82 2.93
C ARG A 111 -38.47 -9.31 2.07
N ALA A 112 -37.26 -9.77 2.33
CA ALA A 112 -36.08 -9.43 1.53
C ALA A 112 -35.46 -10.68 0.91
N HIS A 113 -34.96 -10.56 -0.32
CA HIS A 113 -34.27 -11.63 -1.04
C HIS A 113 -33.04 -11.11 -1.77
N LEU A 114 -31.99 -11.92 -1.82
CA LEU A 114 -30.76 -11.67 -2.56
C LEU A 114 -30.66 -12.62 -3.76
N SER A 115 -30.47 -12.07 -4.96
CA SER A 115 -30.14 -12.83 -6.17
C SER A 115 -28.67 -12.58 -6.50
N LEU A 116 -27.85 -13.64 -6.48
CA LEU A 116 -26.44 -13.56 -6.81
C LEU A 116 -26.24 -13.45 -8.32
N GLU A 117 -25.14 -12.80 -8.72
CA GLU A 117 -24.75 -12.66 -10.13
C GLU A 117 -24.58 -14.03 -10.76
N GLY A 118 -25.13 -14.23 -11.96
CA GLY A 118 -25.04 -15.51 -12.68
C GLY A 118 -25.86 -16.66 -12.07
N HIS A 119 -26.62 -16.44 -10.99
CA HIS A 119 -27.43 -17.45 -10.33
C HIS A 119 -28.92 -17.13 -10.39
N SER A 120 -29.74 -18.12 -10.73
CA SER A 120 -31.20 -17.94 -10.84
C SER A 120 -31.94 -18.03 -9.50
N ALA A 121 -31.30 -18.59 -8.48
CA ALA A 121 -31.93 -18.83 -7.17
C ALA A 121 -31.79 -17.59 -6.27
N ALA A 122 -32.92 -17.10 -5.77
CA ALA A 122 -32.96 -16.03 -4.78
C ALA A 122 -32.92 -16.61 -3.35
N ARG A 123 -32.03 -16.09 -2.51
CA ARG A 123 -31.90 -16.45 -1.09
C ARG A 123 -32.72 -15.49 -0.22
N PRO A 124 -33.58 -15.95 0.70
CA PRO A 124 -34.27 -15.08 1.64
C PRO A 124 -33.28 -14.47 2.65
N LEU A 125 -33.48 -13.20 3.01
CA LEU A 125 -32.68 -12.48 3.98
C LEU A 125 -33.49 -12.13 5.25
N PRO A 126 -32.86 -12.15 6.44
CA PRO A 126 -33.49 -11.67 7.66
C PRO A 126 -33.87 -10.19 7.57
N VAL A 127 -35.07 -9.84 8.07
CA VAL A 127 -35.52 -8.46 8.22
C VAL A 127 -35.87 -8.24 9.69
N GLY A 128 -35.28 -7.21 10.31
CA GLY A 128 -35.46 -6.91 11.72
C GLY A 128 -35.69 -5.43 11.99
N ALA A 129 -35.96 -5.10 13.26
CA ALA A 129 -35.95 -3.71 13.72
C ALA A 129 -34.54 -3.12 13.53
N ALA A 130 -34.45 -1.86 13.14
CA ALA A 130 -33.17 -1.19 12.99
C ALA A 130 -32.44 -1.16 14.36
N THR A 131 -31.32 -1.87 14.47
CA THR A 131 -30.37 -1.70 15.57
C THR A 131 -29.56 -0.44 15.32
N VAL A 132 -29.35 0.39 16.34
CA VAL A 132 -28.48 1.60 16.30
C VAL A 132 -26.98 1.21 16.18
N ALA A 133 -26.68 0.01 15.70
CA ALA A 133 -25.32 -0.39 15.40
C ALA A 133 -24.86 0.41 14.17
N ALA A 134 -23.68 1.05 14.29
CA ALA A 134 -23.07 1.82 13.22
C ALA A 134 -23.07 0.99 11.91
N PRO A 135 -23.51 1.56 10.78
CA PRO A 135 -23.59 0.84 9.53
C PRO A 135 -22.20 0.37 9.10
N THR A 136 -21.92 -0.93 9.23
CA THR A 136 -20.85 -1.59 8.48
C THR A 136 -21.34 -1.76 7.04
N GLY A 137 -20.99 -0.80 6.18
CA GLY A 137 -21.16 -0.91 4.72
C GLY A 137 -22.11 0.07 4.03
N SER A 138 -22.66 1.09 4.71
CA SER A 138 -23.25 2.26 4.03
C SER A 138 -23.35 3.48 4.95
N PRO A 139 -22.37 4.39 4.90
CA PRO A 139 -22.60 5.79 5.23
C PRO A 139 -22.59 6.62 3.94
N SER A 140 -23.73 7.20 3.57
CA SER A 140 -23.71 8.47 2.83
C SER A 140 -23.35 9.58 3.83
N PRO A 141 -22.73 10.66 3.36
CA PRO A 141 -21.35 11.04 3.66
C PRO A 141 -21.06 11.24 5.16
N ALA A 142 -19.81 10.93 5.56
CA ALA A 142 -19.23 11.31 6.85
C ALA A 142 -19.66 12.72 7.28
N ASP A 143 -20.45 12.74 8.35
CA ASP A 143 -21.22 13.85 8.86
C ASP A 143 -20.49 14.54 10.02
N PRO A 144 -20.66 15.86 10.13
CA PRO A 144 -20.97 16.48 11.41
C PRO A 144 -22.40 17.08 11.44
N VAL A 145 -23.33 16.59 10.61
CA VAL A 145 -24.80 16.75 10.79
C VAL A 145 -25.40 15.55 11.53
N ASP A 146 -24.68 15.12 12.56
CA ASP A 146 -25.17 14.27 13.63
C ASP A 146 -26.41 14.91 14.27
N ARG A 147 -27.60 14.36 13.99
CA ARG A 147 -28.85 14.49 14.79
C ARG A 147 -30.07 13.70 14.26
N HIS A 148 -30.06 13.15 13.05
CA HIS A 148 -31.23 12.41 12.50
C HIS A 148 -31.08 10.88 12.41
N GLU A 149 -29.90 10.32 12.69
CA GLU A 149 -29.68 8.87 12.55
C GLU A 149 -30.38 8.02 13.63
N SER A 150 -30.72 8.61 14.78
CA SER A 150 -31.40 7.89 15.88
C SER A 150 -32.91 7.73 15.69
N ALA A 151 -33.52 8.46 14.76
CA ALA A 151 -34.95 8.35 14.50
C ALA A 151 -35.26 7.03 13.79
N THR A 152 -36.07 6.17 14.41
CA THR A 152 -36.58 4.92 13.82
C THR A 152 -37.91 5.11 13.09
N THR A 153 -38.56 6.27 13.29
CA THR A 153 -39.86 6.62 12.71
C THR A 153 -39.93 8.10 12.29
N ARG A 154 -40.60 8.41 11.18
CA ARG A 154 -40.89 9.79 10.73
C ARG A 154 -42.24 9.84 10.01
N THR A 155 -43.02 10.88 10.21
CA THR A 155 -44.25 11.13 9.44
C THR A 155 -43.91 11.98 8.22
N VAL A 156 -44.16 11.46 7.02
CA VAL A 156 -43.98 12.15 5.75
C VAL A 156 -45.26 12.03 4.94
N ASP A 157 -45.77 13.15 4.41
CA ASP A 157 -47.05 13.22 3.69
C ASP A 157 -48.23 12.58 4.44
N GLY A 158 -48.26 12.71 5.77
CA GLY A 158 -49.29 12.13 6.63
C GLY A 158 -49.20 10.62 6.83
N VAL A 159 -48.16 9.97 6.30
CA VAL A 159 -47.87 8.54 6.50
C VAL A 159 -46.75 8.39 7.53
N GLU A 160 -47.02 7.68 8.62
CA GLU A 160 -45.99 7.26 9.56
C GLU A 160 -45.13 6.18 8.91
N ARG A 161 -43.84 6.44 8.76
CA ARG A 161 -42.85 5.55 8.16
C ARG A 161 -41.89 5.05 9.22
N VAL A 162 -41.48 3.79 9.09
CA VAL A 162 -40.55 3.11 9.99
C VAL A 162 -39.32 2.65 9.22
N ARG A 163 -38.16 2.68 9.88
CA ARG A 163 -36.89 2.15 9.36
C ARG A 163 -36.71 0.71 9.84
N LEU A 164 -36.44 -0.21 8.92
CA LEU A 164 -36.10 -1.61 9.19
C LEU A 164 -34.71 -1.92 8.63
N SER A 165 -34.10 -3.01 9.09
CA SER A 165 -32.80 -3.46 8.60
C SER A 165 -32.89 -4.85 7.95
N VAL A 166 -32.23 -5.00 6.80
CA VAL A 166 -32.03 -6.27 6.09
C VAL A 166 -30.60 -6.73 6.34
N THR A 167 -30.42 -7.92 6.90
CA THR A 167 -29.09 -8.49 7.15
C THR A 167 -28.59 -9.23 5.92
N VAL A 168 -27.47 -8.74 5.36
CA VAL A 168 -26.72 -9.40 4.29
C VAL A 168 -25.62 -10.24 4.94
N PRO A 169 -25.54 -11.56 4.65
CA PRO A 169 -24.58 -12.45 5.26
C PRO A 169 -23.15 -12.20 4.75
N ASP A 170 -22.15 -12.72 5.47
CA ASP A 170 -20.72 -12.59 5.17
C ASP A 170 -20.22 -13.50 4.03
N ASP A 171 -21.03 -14.48 3.62
CA ASP A 171 -20.73 -15.46 2.57
C ASP A 171 -21.12 -15.00 1.14
N VAL A 172 -21.48 -13.72 0.96
CA VAL A 172 -21.76 -13.15 -0.36
C VAL A 172 -20.44 -12.99 -1.13
N PRO A 173 -20.31 -13.56 -2.34
CA PRO A 173 -19.09 -13.44 -3.14
C PRO A 173 -18.91 -12.03 -3.69
N SER A 174 -17.66 -11.65 -3.99
CA SER A 174 -17.38 -10.42 -4.71
C SER A 174 -18.10 -10.39 -6.07
N GLY A 175 -18.80 -9.28 -6.37
CA GLY A 175 -19.60 -9.14 -7.58
C GLY A 175 -20.78 -8.17 -7.46
N VAL A 176 -21.67 -8.22 -8.45
CA VAL A 176 -22.83 -7.32 -8.55
C VAL A 176 -24.13 -8.10 -8.55
N HIS A 177 -24.89 -7.93 -7.48
CA HIS A 177 -26.05 -8.73 -7.12
C HIS A 177 -27.31 -7.86 -7.10
N THR A 178 -28.46 -8.50 -6.89
CA THR A 178 -29.74 -7.79 -6.78
C THR A 178 -30.40 -8.10 -5.45
N LEU A 179 -30.62 -7.05 -4.65
CA LEU A 179 -31.40 -7.10 -3.42
C LEU A 179 -32.85 -6.67 -3.73
N VAL A 180 -33.81 -7.50 -3.36
CA VAL A 180 -35.24 -7.27 -3.61
C VAL A 180 -35.99 -7.20 -2.29
N VAL A 181 -36.66 -6.08 -2.03
CA VAL A 181 -37.55 -5.87 -0.89
C VAL A 181 -38.99 -5.95 -1.39
N ARG A 182 -39.76 -6.88 -0.82
CA ARG A 182 -41.16 -7.14 -1.15
C ARG A 182 -42.05 -6.81 0.03
N VAL A 183 -43.19 -6.17 -0.22
CA VAL A 183 -44.20 -5.88 0.78
C VAL A 183 -45.52 -6.52 0.35
N CYS A 184 -46.04 -7.44 1.16
CA CYS A 184 -47.23 -8.24 0.83
C CYS A 184 -48.35 -8.09 1.87
N PRO A 185 -49.02 -6.91 1.97
CA PRO A 185 -50.10 -6.72 2.93
C PRO A 185 -51.38 -7.47 2.50
N PRO A 186 -52.22 -7.93 3.44
CA PRO A 186 -53.49 -8.57 3.11
C PRO A 186 -54.40 -7.65 2.30
N GLY A 187 -54.95 -8.15 1.18
CA GLY A 187 -55.92 -7.42 0.36
C GLY A 187 -55.34 -6.28 -0.47
N ARG A 188 -54.01 -6.15 -0.56
CA ARG A 188 -53.31 -5.21 -1.47
C ARG A 188 -52.38 -5.97 -2.41
N PRO A 189 -52.12 -5.45 -3.63
CA PRO A 189 -51.12 -6.03 -4.51
C PRO A 189 -49.73 -5.99 -3.86
N GLU A 190 -48.88 -6.96 -4.22
CA GLU A 190 -47.48 -6.99 -3.82
C GLU A 190 -46.75 -5.77 -4.40
N ASP A 191 -46.02 -5.07 -3.55
CA ASP A 191 -45.11 -3.99 -3.94
C ASP A 191 -43.66 -4.47 -3.83
N GLN A 192 -42.83 -4.16 -4.83
CA GLN A 192 -41.43 -4.58 -4.89
C GLN A 192 -40.52 -3.38 -5.15
N ALA A 193 -39.40 -3.33 -4.43
CA ALA A 193 -38.30 -2.43 -4.70
C ALA A 193 -37.00 -3.22 -4.89
N HIS A 194 -36.18 -2.77 -5.83
CA HIS A 194 -34.91 -3.39 -6.20
C HIS A 194 -33.76 -2.45 -5.84
N SER A 195 -32.65 -3.04 -5.40
CA SER A 195 -31.36 -2.37 -5.24
C SER A 195 -30.28 -3.20 -5.93
N THR A 196 -29.37 -2.53 -6.62
CA THR A 196 -28.08 -3.12 -6.96
C THR A 196 -27.29 -3.31 -5.66
N LEU A 197 -26.70 -4.49 -5.46
CA LEU A 197 -25.81 -4.75 -4.33
C LEU A 197 -24.41 -5.01 -4.88
N LEU A 198 -23.48 -4.10 -4.60
CA LEU A 198 -22.07 -4.22 -4.93
C LEU A 198 -21.37 -4.91 -3.75
N CYS A 199 -20.95 -6.16 -3.92
CA CYS A 199 -20.10 -6.83 -2.94
C CYS A 199 -18.64 -6.71 -3.40
N SER A 200 -17.85 -5.87 -2.73
CA SER A 200 -16.44 -5.70 -3.07
C SER A 200 -15.56 -6.71 -2.36
N PRO A 201 -14.39 -7.08 -2.92
CA PRO A 201 -13.35 -7.71 -2.11
C PRO A 201 -12.90 -6.73 -1.00
N PRO A 202 -12.39 -7.23 0.14
CA PRO A 202 -11.92 -6.36 1.22
C PRO A 202 -10.67 -5.56 0.83
N ARG A 203 -9.81 -6.12 -0.03
CA ARG A 203 -8.58 -5.51 -0.53
C ARG A 203 -8.09 -6.24 -1.79
N LEU A 204 -7.49 -5.50 -2.73
CA LEU A 204 -6.73 -6.07 -3.84
C LEU A 204 -5.37 -6.59 -3.35
N THR A 205 -5.05 -7.83 -3.72
CA THR A 205 -3.75 -8.48 -3.46
C THR A 205 -2.84 -8.51 -4.69
N THR A 206 -3.29 -7.97 -5.82
CA THR A 206 -2.60 -8.02 -7.12
C THR A 206 -1.21 -7.38 -7.10
N ALA A 207 -0.95 -6.48 -6.16
CA ALA A 207 0.34 -5.82 -5.99
C ALA A 207 1.28 -6.46 -4.96
N ASP A 208 0.82 -7.44 -4.17
CA ASP A 208 1.58 -7.95 -3.02
C ASP A 208 2.92 -8.58 -3.44
N ALA A 209 2.97 -9.26 -4.60
CA ALA A 209 4.20 -9.79 -5.18
C ALA A 209 5.28 -8.72 -5.49
N PHE A 210 4.88 -7.44 -5.59
CA PHE A 210 5.78 -6.31 -5.78
C PHE A 210 6.18 -5.63 -4.47
N LEU A 211 5.48 -5.90 -3.37
CA LEU A 211 5.93 -5.53 -2.02
C LEU A 211 7.10 -6.41 -1.56
N ASP A 212 7.12 -7.67 -1.99
CA ASP A 212 8.21 -8.61 -1.72
C ASP A 212 9.37 -8.39 -2.70
N ARG A 213 9.07 -8.35 -4.01
CA ARG A 213 10.05 -8.09 -5.07
C ARG A 213 9.65 -6.88 -5.90
N ARG A 214 10.16 -5.71 -5.47
CA ARG A 214 9.93 -4.41 -6.13
C ARG A 214 10.04 -4.50 -7.65
N GLY A 215 9.06 -3.94 -8.35
CA GLY A 215 9.03 -3.86 -9.80
C GLY A 215 9.52 -2.52 -10.31
N TRP A 216 9.98 -2.48 -11.55
CA TRP A 216 10.20 -1.22 -12.25
C TRP A 216 9.73 -1.31 -13.70
N GLY A 217 9.48 -0.17 -14.32
CA GLY A 217 9.03 -0.11 -15.70
C GLY A 217 9.29 1.24 -16.34
N VAL A 218 8.99 1.31 -17.63
CA VAL A 218 9.17 2.52 -18.44
C VAL A 218 7.83 3.22 -18.60
N ALA A 219 7.79 4.54 -18.45
CA ALA A 219 6.65 5.36 -18.85
C ALA A 219 6.96 6.10 -20.15
N ALA A 220 6.10 5.95 -21.14
CA ALA A 220 6.23 6.55 -22.46
C ALA A 220 4.93 7.20 -22.91
N GLN A 221 5.03 8.36 -23.55
CA GLN A 221 3.92 8.94 -24.28
C GLN A 221 3.91 8.29 -25.66
N LEU A 222 3.10 7.25 -25.85
CA LEU A 222 3.17 6.33 -26.99
C LEU A 222 3.18 7.05 -28.33
N TYR A 223 2.28 8.03 -28.51
CA TYR A 223 2.20 8.83 -29.74
C TYR A 223 3.53 9.53 -30.12
N SER A 224 4.43 9.74 -29.16
CA SER A 224 5.75 10.38 -29.37
C SER A 224 6.88 9.41 -29.75
N VAL A 225 6.66 8.10 -29.60
CA VAL A 225 7.70 7.07 -29.79
C VAL A 225 7.47 6.36 -31.13
N THR A 226 8.25 6.71 -32.13
CA THR A 226 8.09 6.17 -33.49
C THR A 226 9.16 5.14 -33.84
N SER A 227 8.84 4.21 -34.74
CA SER A 227 9.80 3.41 -35.50
C SER A 227 10.02 4.00 -36.89
N SER A 228 11.22 3.82 -37.43
CA SER A 228 11.53 4.12 -38.82
C SER A 228 12.29 2.96 -39.45
N ASP A 229 11.94 2.62 -40.69
CA ASP A 229 12.73 1.67 -41.46
C ASP A 229 12.94 2.14 -42.90
N ALA A 230 13.97 1.57 -43.52
CA ALA A 230 14.39 1.92 -44.88
C ALA A 230 13.36 1.56 -45.97
N HIS A 231 12.32 0.80 -45.62
CA HIS A 231 11.29 0.35 -46.56
C HIS A 231 9.97 1.13 -46.42
N GLY A 232 9.90 2.12 -45.53
CA GLY A 232 8.68 2.90 -45.28
C GLY A 232 7.60 2.09 -44.56
N HIS A 233 8.04 1.14 -43.76
CA HIS A 233 7.24 0.14 -43.08
C HIS A 233 7.07 0.50 -41.57
N GLY A 234 7.74 1.53 -41.05
CA GLY A 234 7.61 2.01 -39.66
C GLY A 234 6.34 2.83 -39.38
N SER A 235 6.42 3.68 -38.34
CA SER A 235 5.35 4.57 -37.92
C SER A 235 4.90 5.56 -38.99
N TRP A 236 3.65 6.02 -38.90
CA TRP A 236 3.08 7.02 -39.81
C TRP A 236 3.08 8.40 -39.13
N GLY A 237 4.26 8.90 -38.78
CA GLY A 237 4.43 10.23 -38.17
C GLY A 237 3.97 10.35 -36.72
N HIS A 238 3.55 9.26 -36.08
CA HIS A 238 3.28 9.14 -34.65
C HIS A 238 3.34 7.66 -34.22
N GLY A 239 3.59 7.40 -32.93
CA GLY A 239 3.78 6.05 -32.41
C GLY A 239 2.48 5.26 -32.25
N ASP A 240 2.51 3.95 -32.48
CA ASP A 240 1.33 3.08 -32.48
C ASP A 240 1.51 1.77 -31.68
N LEU A 241 0.49 0.92 -31.65
CA LEU A 241 0.49 -0.29 -30.81
C LEU A 241 1.64 -1.27 -31.16
N ALA A 242 2.10 -1.32 -32.41
CA ALA A 242 3.26 -2.14 -32.74
C ALA A 242 4.55 -1.58 -32.14
N ASP A 243 4.67 -0.25 -32.07
CA ASP A 243 5.78 0.44 -31.40
C ASP A 243 5.75 0.20 -29.88
N ALA A 244 4.57 0.20 -29.26
CA ALA A 244 4.41 -0.13 -27.84
C ALA A 244 4.93 -1.54 -27.52
N GLY A 245 4.57 -2.55 -28.33
CA GLY A 245 5.06 -3.92 -28.16
C GLY A 245 6.58 -4.02 -28.29
N SER A 246 7.16 -3.33 -29.27
CA SER A 246 8.62 -3.32 -29.49
C SER A 246 9.38 -2.60 -28.36
N LEU A 247 8.82 -1.50 -27.84
CA LEU A 247 9.37 -0.81 -26.67
C LEU A 247 9.30 -1.68 -25.41
N ALA A 248 8.17 -2.37 -25.20
CA ALA A 248 8.01 -3.29 -24.07
C ALA A 248 9.03 -4.43 -24.13
N GLU A 249 9.20 -5.07 -25.30
CA GLU A 249 10.21 -6.11 -25.50
C GLU A 249 11.64 -5.61 -25.25
N HIS A 250 11.97 -4.40 -25.71
CA HIS A 250 13.28 -3.80 -25.47
C HIS A 250 13.52 -3.53 -23.98
N ALA A 251 12.57 -2.90 -23.28
CA ALA A 251 12.70 -2.63 -21.85
C ALA A 251 12.78 -3.93 -21.02
N ALA A 252 12.03 -4.96 -21.41
CA ALA A 252 12.04 -6.26 -20.73
C ALA A 252 13.41 -6.96 -20.79
N GLN A 253 14.21 -6.73 -21.84
CA GLN A 253 15.59 -7.25 -21.92
C GLN A 253 16.50 -6.72 -20.80
N HIS A 254 16.14 -5.59 -20.19
CA HIS A 254 16.84 -4.99 -19.04
C HIS A 254 16.18 -5.32 -17.69
N GLY A 255 15.13 -6.15 -17.67
CA GLY A 255 14.45 -6.56 -16.42
C GLY A 255 13.24 -5.70 -16.03
N ALA A 256 12.76 -4.84 -16.93
CA ALA A 256 11.52 -4.08 -16.72
C ALA A 256 10.32 -5.05 -16.57
N ASP A 257 9.44 -4.74 -15.63
CA ASP A 257 8.23 -5.48 -15.31
C ASP A 257 6.97 -4.88 -15.97
N PHE A 258 7.04 -3.63 -16.45
CA PHE A 258 5.92 -2.98 -17.13
C PHE A 258 6.31 -1.87 -18.11
N LEU A 259 5.38 -1.54 -19.01
CA LEU A 259 5.36 -0.33 -19.83
C LEU A 259 4.09 0.47 -19.53
N LEU A 260 4.20 1.66 -18.96
CA LEU A 260 3.11 2.62 -18.81
C LEU A 260 3.01 3.50 -20.06
N VAL A 261 1.81 3.59 -20.62
CA VAL A 261 1.50 4.48 -21.75
C VAL A 261 0.45 5.51 -21.37
N ASN A 262 0.41 6.62 -22.12
CA ASN A 262 -0.67 7.61 -22.02
C ASN A 262 -2.06 6.97 -22.27
N PRO A 263 -3.15 7.68 -21.91
CA PRO A 263 -4.48 7.18 -22.19
C PRO A 263 -4.68 6.88 -23.69
N LEU A 264 -5.26 5.73 -23.99
CA LEU A 264 -5.52 5.25 -25.37
C LEU A 264 -6.98 5.39 -25.77
N HIS A 265 -7.71 6.27 -25.09
CA HIS A 265 -9.15 6.53 -25.23
C HIS A 265 -9.49 7.14 -26.59
N ALA A 266 -10.65 6.78 -27.13
CA ALA A 266 -11.13 7.23 -28.42
C ALA A 266 -11.13 8.75 -28.56
N THR A 267 -10.68 9.22 -29.73
CA THR A 267 -10.79 10.62 -30.18
C THR A 267 -11.88 10.75 -31.24
N ASP A 268 -12.25 11.98 -31.60
CA ASP A 268 -13.25 12.23 -32.64
C ASP A 268 -12.76 11.70 -34.00
N PRO A 269 -13.46 10.75 -34.63
CA PRO A 269 -13.05 10.21 -35.93
C PRO A 269 -13.37 11.15 -37.11
N GLY A 270 -14.07 12.26 -36.86
CA GLY A 270 -14.40 13.26 -37.87
C GLY A 270 -13.59 14.55 -37.73
N GLN A 271 -13.41 15.25 -38.84
CA GLN A 271 -12.81 16.58 -38.88
C GLN A 271 -13.70 17.50 -39.73
N ALA A 272 -14.44 18.40 -39.07
CA ALA A 272 -15.15 19.46 -39.78
C ALA A 272 -14.14 20.41 -40.45
N PRO A 273 -14.43 20.96 -41.64
CA PRO A 273 -13.53 21.91 -42.29
C PRO A 273 -13.14 23.07 -41.37
N GLY A 274 -11.83 23.24 -41.11
CA GLY A 274 -11.30 24.31 -40.25
C GLY A 274 -11.22 23.97 -38.76
N GLN A 275 -11.63 22.78 -38.33
CA GLN A 275 -11.47 22.32 -36.95
C GLN A 275 -10.16 21.53 -36.81
N ALA A 276 -9.31 21.92 -35.85
CA ALA A 276 -8.10 21.18 -35.52
C ALA A 276 -8.43 19.91 -34.71
N PRO A 277 -7.67 18.81 -34.87
CA PRO A 277 -7.82 17.63 -34.04
C PRO A 277 -7.46 17.92 -32.58
N VAL A 278 -8.05 17.15 -31.66
CA VAL A 278 -7.73 17.22 -30.24
C VAL A 278 -6.44 16.44 -29.98
N ASP A 279 -5.38 17.14 -29.57
CA ASP A 279 -4.07 16.52 -29.31
C ASP A 279 -3.99 15.85 -27.93
N SER A 280 -4.81 16.28 -26.96
CA SER A 280 -4.75 15.81 -25.58
C SER A 280 -5.35 14.41 -25.41
N PRO A 281 -4.60 13.42 -24.89
CA PRO A 281 -5.16 12.11 -24.53
C PRO A 281 -6.11 12.18 -23.31
N TYR A 282 -6.13 13.31 -22.59
CA TYR A 282 -7.00 13.55 -21.43
C TYR A 282 -8.31 14.26 -21.78
N SER A 283 -8.55 14.53 -23.08
CA SER A 283 -9.80 15.07 -23.60
C SER A 283 -10.45 14.11 -24.62
N PRO A 284 -10.67 12.82 -24.27
CA PRO A 284 -11.23 11.86 -25.22
C PRO A 284 -12.72 12.08 -25.45
N VAL A 285 -13.24 11.50 -26.54
CA VAL A 285 -14.69 11.46 -26.79
C VAL A 285 -15.36 10.27 -26.11
N SER A 286 -14.59 9.24 -25.73
CA SER A 286 -15.07 8.15 -24.88
C SER A 286 -13.94 7.52 -24.10
N ARG A 287 -14.15 7.25 -22.80
CA ARG A 287 -13.19 6.51 -21.96
C ARG A 287 -13.32 5.00 -22.03
N ARG A 288 -14.35 4.50 -22.74
CA ARG A 288 -14.59 3.07 -22.92
C ARG A 288 -13.95 2.52 -24.18
N PHE A 289 -13.96 3.30 -25.26
CA PHE A 289 -13.49 2.88 -26.59
C PHE A 289 -12.08 3.37 -26.88
N LEU A 290 -11.40 2.74 -27.83
CA LEU A 290 -9.99 2.98 -28.14
C LEU A 290 -9.80 4.02 -29.25
N ASN A 291 -8.71 4.77 -29.20
CA ASN A 291 -8.25 5.61 -30.30
C ASN A 291 -7.68 4.74 -31.41
N THR A 292 -8.41 4.68 -32.52
CA THR A 292 -8.04 3.89 -33.71
C THR A 292 -6.83 4.46 -34.44
N GLY A 293 -6.38 5.67 -34.09
CA GLY A 293 -5.12 6.26 -34.50
C GLY A 293 -3.90 5.43 -34.08
N TYR A 294 -3.97 4.64 -33.01
CA TYR A 294 -2.86 3.76 -32.61
C TYR A 294 -2.83 2.42 -33.35
N VAL A 295 -3.69 2.18 -34.34
CA VAL A 295 -3.65 0.94 -35.14
C VAL A 295 -2.53 1.02 -36.18
N ARG A 296 -1.63 0.03 -36.18
CA ARG A 296 -0.71 -0.17 -37.31
C ARG A 296 -1.45 -0.83 -38.47
N VAL A 297 -1.86 -0.03 -39.45
CA VAL A 297 -2.73 -0.47 -40.56
C VAL A 297 -2.14 -1.64 -41.35
N ARG A 298 -0.82 -1.66 -41.56
CA ARG A 298 -0.15 -2.72 -42.33
C ARG A 298 -0.16 -4.10 -41.64
N ASP A 299 -0.31 -4.12 -40.32
CA ASP A 299 -0.30 -5.34 -39.51
C ASP A 299 -1.68 -5.99 -39.45
N ILE A 300 -2.70 -5.34 -40.04
CA ILE A 300 -4.02 -5.93 -40.23
C ILE A 300 -3.90 -7.05 -41.28
N PRO A 301 -4.34 -8.29 -41.00
CA PRO A 301 -4.19 -9.40 -41.94
C PRO A 301 -4.76 -9.12 -43.33
N GLU A 302 -5.88 -8.41 -43.41
CA GLU A 302 -6.52 -8.02 -44.67
C GLU A 302 -5.72 -7.01 -45.51
N PHE A 303 -4.71 -6.32 -44.94
CA PHE A 303 -3.84 -5.41 -45.69
C PHE A 303 -3.12 -6.11 -46.84
N GLN A 304 -2.69 -7.36 -46.63
CA GLN A 304 -1.99 -8.17 -47.64
C GLN A 304 -2.86 -8.52 -48.85
N ARG A 305 -4.19 -8.34 -48.75
CA ARG A 305 -5.12 -8.55 -49.87
C ARG A 305 -5.20 -7.35 -50.81
N LEU A 306 -4.73 -6.18 -50.38
CA LEU A 306 -4.66 -5.00 -51.24
C LEU A 306 -3.74 -5.27 -52.44
N PRO A 307 -4.03 -4.70 -53.63
CA PRO A 307 -3.09 -4.74 -54.74
C PRO A 307 -1.72 -4.18 -54.34
N HIS A 308 -0.63 -4.80 -54.80
CA HIS A 308 0.74 -4.38 -54.45
C HIS A 308 1.04 -2.88 -54.70
N HIS A 309 0.43 -2.28 -55.72
CA HIS A 309 0.61 -0.85 -55.99
C HIS A 309 -0.06 0.05 -54.94
N GLU A 310 -1.20 -0.36 -54.37
CA GLU A 310 -1.85 0.34 -53.26
C GLU A 310 -1.06 0.15 -51.97
N GLN A 311 -0.57 -1.06 -51.68
CA GLN A 311 0.33 -1.30 -50.54
C GLN A 311 1.55 -0.36 -50.62
N ALA A 312 2.24 -0.32 -51.77
CA ALA A 312 3.39 0.55 -51.99
C ALA A 312 3.04 2.05 -51.88
N ARG A 313 1.84 2.46 -52.30
CA ARG A 313 1.35 3.83 -52.13
C ARG A 313 1.17 4.17 -50.65
N LEU A 314 0.52 3.31 -49.87
CA LEU A 314 0.31 3.52 -48.44
C LEU A 314 1.62 3.54 -47.66
N HIS A 315 2.59 2.68 -47.99
CA HIS A 315 3.93 2.74 -47.42
C HIS A 315 4.63 4.08 -47.68
N ARG A 316 4.52 4.63 -48.89
CA ARG A 316 5.06 5.97 -49.18
C ARG A 316 4.38 7.06 -48.36
N VAL A 317 3.05 7.02 -48.22
CA VAL A 317 2.32 8.00 -47.39
C VAL A 317 2.81 7.96 -45.94
N GLY A 318 2.95 6.76 -45.37
CA GLY A 318 3.50 6.59 -44.02
C GLY A 318 4.92 7.14 -43.89
N ALA A 319 5.80 6.81 -44.84
CA ALA A 319 7.18 7.29 -44.86
C ALA A 319 7.27 8.82 -44.97
N ASP A 320 6.42 9.45 -45.79
CA ASP A 320 6.38 10.90 -45.95
C ASP A 320 5.92 11.60 -44.64
N LEU A 321 4.94 11.02 -43.94
CA LEU A 321 4.48 11.51 -42.63
C LEU A 321 5.58 11.36 -41.57
N GLN A 322 6.27 10.22 -41.54
CA GLN A 322 7.40 9.99 -40.64
C GLN A 322 8.57 10.94 -40.92
N ALA A 323 8.92 11.15 -42.19
CA ALA A 323 9.96 12.11 -42.57
C ALA A 323 9.58 13.54 -42.15
N ARG A 324 8.30 13.90 -42.22
CA ARG A 324 7.81 15.21 -41.75
C ARG A 324 7.92 15.35 -40.23
N LEU A 325 7.60 14.31 -39.46
CA LEU A 325 7.84 14.27 -38.01
C LEU A 325 9.32 14.48 -37.70
N GLU A 326 10.21 13.73 -38.36
CA GLU A 326 11.65 13.81 -38.14
C GLU A 326 12.23 15.19 -38.50
N GLN A 327 11.70 15.84 -39.55
CA GLN A 327 12.11 17.19 -39.94
C GLN A 327 11.63 18.29 -38.98
N THR A 328 10.41 18.15 -38.44
CA THR A 328 9.77 19.20 -37.62
C THR A 328 9.93 18.97 -36.12
N GLY A 329 10.24 17.75 -35.71
CA GLY A 329 10.22 17.30 -34.31
C GLY A 329 8.83 17.27 -33.68
N ARG A 330 7.76 17.38 -34.49
CA ARG A 330 6.37 17.52 -34.04
C ARG A 330 5.41 16.62 -34.79
N ILE A 331 4.45 16.09 -34.04
CA ILE A 331 3.36 15.27 -34.54
C ILE A 331 2.32 16.17 -35.19
N ASP A 332 1.88 15.82 -36.39
CA ASP A 332 0.83 16.53 -37.12
C ASP A 332 -0.40 15.63 -37.32
N ARG A 333 -1.28 15.61 -36.30
CA ARG A 333 -2.51 14.80 -36.34
C ARG A 333 -3.46 15.21 -37.46
N ALA A 334 -3.43 16.47 -37.89
CA ALA A 334 -4.25 16.95 -39.00
C ALA A 334 -3.82 16.30 -40.33
N ALA A 335 -2.57 15.83 -40.44
CA ALA A 335 -2.10 15.06 -41.58
C ALA A 335 -2.21 13.54 -41.37
N THR A 336 -1.94 13.02 -40.17
CA THR A 336 -1.89 11.57 -39.92
C THR A 336 -3.27 10.94 -39.83
N GLU A 337 -4.24 11.57 -39.14
CA GLU A 337 -5.57 10.99 -38.91
C GLU A 337 -6.35 10.74 -40.21
N PRO A 338 -6.45 11.70 -41.16
CA PRO A 338 -7.16 11.44 -42.42
C PRO A 338 -6.48 10.37 -43.28
N ALA A 339 -5.15 10.33 -43.29
CA ALA A 339 -4.39 9.32 -44.02
C ALA A 339 -4.65 7.91 -43.47
N GLN A 340 -4.69 7.78 -42.15
CA GLN A 340 -4.97 6.53 -41.47
C GLN A 340 -6.42 6.07 -41.66
N ALA A 341 -7.39 6.96 -41.53
CA ALA A 341 -8.80 6.67 -41.78
C ALA A 341 -9.02 6.18 -43.23
N ALA A 342 -8.39 6.83 -44.21
CA ALA A 342 -8.44 6.41 -45.61
C ALA A 342 -7.81 5.02 -45.84
N ALA A 343 -6.67 4.74 -45.20
CA ALA A 343 -6.02 3.44 -45.31
C ALA A 343 -6.85 2.32 -44.66
N LEU A 344 -7.44 2.56 -43.48
CA LEU A 344 -8.36 1.64 -42.82
C LEU A 344 -9.57 1.31 -43.69
N ALA A 345 -10.16 2.31 -44.35
CA ALA A 345 -11.30 2.10 -45.25
C ALA A 345 -10.94 1.20 -46.45
N LEU A 346 -9.73 1.36 -47.03
CA LEU A 346 -9.25 0.51 -48.10
C LEU A 346 -9.07 -0.95 -47.66
N VAL A 347 -8.53 -1.16 -46.44
CA VAL A 347 -8.35 -2.50 -45.86
C VAL A 347 -9.71 -3.14 -45.55
N TRP A 348 -10.63 -2.39 -44.94
CA TRP A 348 -11.98 -2.85 -44.64
C TRP A 348 -12.72 -3.35 -45.89
N ALA A 349 -12.56 -2.63 -47.01
CA ALA A 349 -13.18 -2.98 -48.30
C ALA A 349 -12.70 -4.32 -48.89
N GLN A 350 -11.57 -4.88 -48.43
CA GLN A 350 -11.08 -6.19 -48.90
C GLN A 350 -11.91 -7.37 -48.38
N GLY A 351 -12.73 -7.15 -47.36
CA GLY A 351 -13.50 -8.20 -46.70
C GLY A 351 -12.63 -9.15 -45.86
N ARG A 352 -13.26 -9.83 -44.90
CA ARG A 352 -12.63 -10.73 -43.94
C ARG A 352 -12.75 -12.20 -44.38
N SER A 353 -11.88 -13.08 -43.89
CA SER A 353 -12.15 -14.53 -43.99
C SER A 353 -13.33 -14.93 -43.10
N ALA A 354 -13.88 -16.14 -43.29
CA ALA A 354 -14.96 -16.65 -42.45
C ALA A 354 -14.58 -16.72 -40.95
N ASP A 355 -13.34 -17.11 -40.65
CA ASP A 355 -12.84 -17.18 -39.27
C ASP A 355 -12.72 -15.79 -38.64
N ARG A 356 -12.18 -14.82 -39.39
CA ARG A 356 -12.06 -13.42 -38.97
C ARG A 356 -13.43 -12.75 -38.79
N GLU A 357 -14.39 -13.08 -39.65
CA GLU A 357 -15.77 -12.61 -39.49
C GLU A 357 -16.40 -13.18 -38.21
N THR A 358 -16.13 -14.44 -37.90
CA THR A 358 -16.63 -15.08 -36.67
C THR A 358 -16.07 -14.41 -35.41
N THR A 359 -14.77 -14.09 -35.39
CA THR A 359 -14.14 -13.39 -34.25
C THR A 359 -14.63 -11.94 -34.13
N PHE A 360 -14.79 -11.22 -35.24
CA PHE A 360 -15.38 -9.88 -35.25
C PHE A 360 -16.81 -9.87 -34.69
N ARG A 361 -17.66 -10.82 -35.11
CA ARG A 361 -19.03 -10.93 -34.60
C ARG A 361 -19.08 -11.30 -33.12
N ARG A 362 -18.11 -12.09 -32.63
CA ARG A 362 -17.96 -12.37 -31.19
C ARG A 362 -17.60 -11.10 -30.44
N PHE A 363 -16.59 -10.36 -30.89
CA PHE A 363 -16.22 -9.07 -30.30
C PHE A 363 -17.43 -8.12 -30.22
N CYS A 364 -18.22 -7.99 -31.29
CA CYS A 364 -19.42 -7.14 -31.28
C CYS A 364 -20.45 -7.58 -30.23
N ARG A 365 -20.68 -8.89 -30.06
CA ARG A 365 -21.59 -9.40 -29.02
C ARG A 365 -21.07 -9.13 -27.62
N ASP A 366 -19.78 -9.33 -27.40
CA ASP A 366 -19.15 -9.16 -26.08
C ASP A 366 -19.13 -7.69 -25.65
N GLN A 367 -18.99 -6.77 -26.60
CA GLN A 367 -19.00 -5.32 -26.34
C GLN A 367 -20.41 -4.74 -26.13
N GLY A 368 -21.46 -5.47 -26.53
CA GLY A 368 -22.84 -5.11 -26.27
C GLY A 368 -23.36 -3.90 -27.07
N PRO A 369 -24.56 -3.37 -26.70
CA PRO A 369 -25.26 -2.33 -27.46
C PRO A 369 -24.52 -0.98 -27.51
N ASP A 370 -23.69 -0.68 -26.51
CA ASP A 370 -22.99 0.60 -26.42
C ASP A 370 -21.95 0.75 -27.54
N LEU A 371 -21.39 -0.36 -28.04
CA LEU A 371 -20.54 -0.34 -29.24
C LEU A 371 -21.35 0.04 -30.49
N ASP A 372 -22.60 -0.41 -30.61
CA ASP A 372 -23.46 -0.02 -31.73
C ASP A 372 -23.80 1.47 -31.69
N GLU A 373 -24.09 2.01 -30.50
CA GLU A 373 -24.37 3.43 -30.31
C GLU A 373 -23.13 4.29 -30.57
N PHE A 374 -21.97 3.91 -30.03
CA PHE A 374 -20.71 4.59 -30.31
C PHE A 374 -20.39 4.58 -31.81
N ALA A 375 -20.52 3.43 -32.47
CA ALA A 375 -20.29 3.32 -33.90
C ALA A 375 -21.25 4.17 -34.74
N ARG A 376 -22.53 4.27 -34.34
CA ARG A 376 -23.49 5.19 -34.96
C ARG A 376 -23.08 6.63 -34.73
N TRP A 377 -22.69 7.00 -33.52
CA TRP A 377 -22.20 8.35 -33.21
C TRP A 377 -21.02 8.72 -34.11
N CYS A 378 -20.02 7.82 -34.25
CA CYS A 378 -18.87 7.98 -35.13
C CYS A 378 -19.28 8.18 -36.60
N ALA A 379 -20.22 7.36 -37.09
CA ALA A 379 -20.69 7.42 -38.47
C ALA A 379 -21.40 8.75 -38.84
N HIS A 380 -21.93 9.47 -37.84
CA HIS A 380 -22.55 10.79 -38.05
C HIS A 380 -21.55 11.95 -37.95
N ARG A 381 -20.28 11.69 -37.62
CA ARG A 381 -19.27 12.75 -37.53
C ARG A 381 -18.89 13.26 -38.93
N PRO A 382 -18.83 14.58 -39.14
CA PRO A 382 -18.39 15.15 -40.41
C PRO A 382 -16.99 14.66 -40.80
N GLY A 383 -16.82 14.16 -42.02
CA GLY A 383 -15.54 13.66 -42.52
C GLY A 383 -15.18 12.23 -42.11
N ALA A 384 -15.95 11.61 -41.20
CA ALA A 384 -15.78 10.19 -40.84
C ALA A 384 -16.41 9.26 -41.89
N HIS A 385 -16.05 7.98 -41.85
CA HIS A 385 -16.69 6.96 -42.68
C HIS A 385 -18.18 6.80 -42.27
N PRO A 386 -19.14 6.76 -43.21
CA PRO A 386 -20.56 6.84 -42.89
C PRO A 386 -21.18 5.51 -42.42
N ASP A 387 -20.44 4.40 -42.50
CA ASP A 387 -20.93 3.07 -42.10
C ASP A 387 -20.57 2.75 -40.62
N PRO A 388 -21.56 2.53 -39.73
CA PRO A 388 -21.29 2.08 -38.36
C PRO A 388 -20.55 0.73 -38.28
N GLU A 389 -20.69 -0.17 -39.25
CA GLU A 389 -19.98 -1.44 -39.25
C GLU A 389 -18.47 -1.26 -39.42
N PHE A 390 -18.04 -0.23 -40.15
CA PHE A 390 -16.63 0.16 -40.25
C PHE A 390 -16.07 0.57 -38.88
N HIS A 391 -16.79 1.40 -38.13
CA HIS A 391 -16.32 1.87 -36.81
C HIS A 391 -16.25 0.75 -35.78
N ARG A 392 -17.20 -0.20 -35.81
CA ARG A 392 -17.11 -1.43 -35.00
C ARG A 392 -15.88 -2.25 -35.36
N TRP A 393 -15.61 -2.39 -36.66
CA TRP A 393 -14.42 -3.10 -37.13
C TRP A 393 -13.14 -2.42 -36.68
N CYS A 394 -13.05 -1.09 -36.74
CA CYS A 394 -11.88 -0.36 -36.26
C CYS A 394 -11.63 -0.57 -34.75
N GLN A 395 -12.68 -0.56 -33.93
CA GLN A 395 -12.56 -0.86 -32.49
C GLN A 395 -12.08 -2.30 -32.24
N TRP A 396 -12.56 -3.26 -33.03
CA TRP A 396 -12.09 -4.65 -32.96
C TRP A 396 -10.60 -4.78 -33.33
N ILE A 397 -10.15 -4.11 -34.39
CA ILE A 397 -8.74 -4.13 -34.78
C ILE A 397 -7.86 -3.49 -33.70
N ALA A 398 -8.30 -2.39 -33.08
CA ALA A 398 -7.59 -1.77 -31.97
C ALA A 398 -7.51 -2.69 -30.74
N ASP A 399 -8.60 -3.37 -30.40
CA ASP A 399 -8.66 -4.38 -29.32
C ASP A 399 -7.68 -5.54 -29.57
N GLU A 400 -7.64 -6.07 -30.81
CA GLU A 400 -6.72 -7.15 -31.18
C GLU A 400 -5.24 -6.74 -31.11
N GLN A 401 -4.89 -5.55 -31.60
CA GLN A 401 -3.52 -5.07 -31.53
C GLN A 401 -3.11 -4.74 -30.09
N LEU A 402 -4.01 -4.22 -29.27
CA LEU A 402 -3.74 -3.96 -27.85
C LEU A 402 -3.51 -5.26 -27.07
N ALA A 403 -4.34 -6.29 -27.33
CA ALA A 403 -4.15 -7.63 -26.78
C ALA A 403 -2.76 -8.19 -27.15
N SER A 404 -2.35 -8.03 -28.41
CA SER A 404 -1.02 -8.45 -28.89
C SER A 404 0.12 -7.74 -28.17
N VAL A 405 -0.02 -6.45 -27.83
CA VAL A 405 0.99 -5.72 -27.02
C VAL A 405 1.15 -6.37 -25.65
N GLN A 406 0.04 -6.66 -24.96
CA GLN A 406 0.07 -7.30 -23.65
C GLN A 406 0.70 -8.70 -23.72
N GLU A 407 0.31 -9.52 -24.70
CA GLU A 407 0.87 -10.84 -24.92
C GLU A 407 2.38 -10.80 -25.17
N ARG A 408 2.84 -9.89 -26.05
CA ARG A 408 4.28 -9.68 -26.34
C ARG A 408 5.05 -9.22 -25.11
N ALA A 409 4.53 -8.25 -24.36
CA ALA A 409 5.16 -7.76 -23.15
C ALA A 409 5.33 -8.87 -22.09
N ARG A 410 4.28 -9.69 -21.88
CA ARG A 410 4.33 -10.85 -20.98
C ARG A 410 5.30 -11.92 -21.47
N ALA A 411 5.28 -12.24 -22.77
CA ALA A 411 6.20 -13.21 -23.37
C ALA A 411 7.67 -12.76 -23.28
N ALA A 412 7.94 -11.45 -23.29
CA ALA A 412 9.26 -10.89 -23.10
C ALA A 412 9.76 -10.93 -21.63
N GLY A 413 8.91 -11.32 -20.68
CA GLY A 413 9.27 -11.50 -19.27
C GLY A 413 8.72 -10.44 -18.31
N MET A 414 7.92 -9.48 -18.80
CA MET A 414 7.30 -8.47 -17.93
C MET A 414 6.26 -9.11 -16.99
N ARG A 415 6.34 -8.84 -15.68
CA ARG A 415 5.37 -9.34 -14.69
C ARG A 415 4.00 -8.67 -14.73
N LEU A 416 3.90 -7.43 -15.19
CA LEU A 416 2.61 -6.73 -15.41
C LEU A 416 2.32 -6.61 -16.92
N GLY A 417 3.36 -6.37 -17.72
CA GLY A 417 3.19 -6.03 -19.13
C GLY A 417 2.76 -4.57 -19.28
N LEU A 418 1.68 -4.33 -20.01
CA LEU A 418 1.14 -3.00 -20.21
C LEU A 418 0.48 -2.46 -18.94
N MET A 419 0.79 -1.21 -18.61
CA MET A 419 0.05 -0.38 -17.67
C MET A 419 -0.67 0.70 -18.48
N LEU A 420 -2.00 0.69 -18.43
CA LEU A 420 -2.83 1.67 -19.11
C LEU A 420 -3.16 2.83 -18.18
N ASP A 421 -3.54 3.96 -18.75
CA ASP A 421 -3.89 5.18 -18.03
C ASP A 421 -5.33 5.60 -18.32
N LEU A 422 -6.09 5.89 -17.27
CA LEU A 422 -7.50 6.27 -17.33
C LEU A 422 -7.64 7.76 -17.07
N ALA A 423 -8.08 8.51 -18.08
CA ALA A 423 -8.36 9.93 -17.95
C ALA A 423 -9.57 10.20 -17.03
N VAL A 424 -9.57 11.36 -16.38
CA VAL A 424 -10.59 11.79 -15.40
C VAL A 424 -12.00 11.84 -15.98
N GLY A 425 -12.15 12.27 -17.23
CA GLY A 425 -13.45 12.43 -17.89
C GLY A 425 -13.33 12.50 -19.41
N ALA A 426 -14.48 12.67 -20.07
CA ALA A 426 -14.58 12.85 -21.53
C ALA A 426 -14.95 14.31 -21.85
N ASP A 427 -14.50 14.79 -23.01
CA ASP A 427 -14.62 16.18 -23.47
C ASP A 427 -16.09 16.65 -23.69
N ARG A 428 -16.27 17.97 -23.86
CA ARG A 428 -17.56 18.63 -24.07
C ARG A 428 -18.38 18.04 -25.22
N HIS A 429 -17.72 17.58 -26.28
CA HIS A 429 -18.33 16.99 -27.47
C HIS A 429 -18.23 15.45 -27.51
N ALA A 430 -18.24 14.80 -26.35
CA ALA A 430 -18.03 13.37 -26.21
C ALA A 430 -19.18 12.49 -26.74
N ALA A 431 -18.79 11.32 -27.27
CA ALA A 431 -19.68 10.20 -27.52
C ALA A 431 -20.29 9.67 -26.21
N ASP A 432 -19.54 9.76 -25.10
CA ASP A 432 -20.00 9.38 -23.76
C ASP A 432 -21.29 10.12 -23.34
N LEU A 433 -21.55 11.34 -23.82
CA LEU A 433 -22.83 12.03 -23.57
C LEU A 433 -24.03 11.37 -24.27
N ALA A 434 -23.81 10.72 -25.41
CA ALA A 434 -24.84 9.95 -26.09
C ALA A 434 -25.06 8.62 -25.37
N LEU A 435 -23.97 7.94 -25.00
CA LEU A 435 -23.98 6.62 -24.38
C LEU A 435 -24.52 6.63 -22.94
N LEU A 436 -24.15 7.62 -22.14
CA LEU A 436 -24.40 7.66 -20.71
C LEU A 436 -25.59 8.56 -20.34
N GLY A 437 -26.07 9.37 -21.29
CA GLY A 437 -27.27 10.18 -21.14
C GLY A 437 -27.18 11.18 -19.98
N ASP A 438 -28.12 11.03 -19.04
CA ASP A 438 -28.28 11.86 -17.84
C ASP A 438 -27.33 11.50 -16.69
N GLN A 439 -26.54 10.43 -16.83
CA GLN A 439 -25.48 10.09 -15.87
C GLN A 439 -24.34 11.13 -15.88
N LEU A 440 -24.25 12.00 -16.90
CA LEU A 440 -23.27 13.08 -17.02
C LEU A 440 -23.94 14.46 -16.97
N VAL A 441 -23.28 15.44 -16.34
CA VAL A 441 -23.82 16.78 -16.15
C VAL A 441 -23.25 17.77 -17.15
N ARG A 442 -24.05 18.15 -18.16
CA ARG A 442 -23.61 18.97 -19.30
C ARG A 442 -23.32 20.44 -18.98
N SER A 443 -23.95 20.99 -17.94
CA SER A 443 -23.83 22.40 -17.56
C SER A 443 -22.59 22.69 -16.70
N MET A 444 -21.76 21.68 -16.47
CA MET A 444 -20.63 21.69 -15.55
C MET A 444 -19.40 21.11 -16.25
N SER A 445 -18.23 21.57 -15.83
CA SER A 445 -16.94 21.06 -16.24
C SER A 445 -16.15 20.60 -15.03
N VAL A 446 -15.35 19.55 -15.17
CA VAL A 446 -14.38 19.13 -14.15
C VAL A 446 -13.16 20.05 -14.23
N GLY A 447 -12.60 20.38 -13.07
CA GLY A 447 -11.38 21.16 -12.99
C GLY A 447 -10.63 20.96 -11.68
N ALA A 448 -9.81 21.96 -11.34
CA ALA A 448 -9.14 22.08 -10.06
C ALA A 448 -9.25 23.53 -9.54
N PRO A 449 -9.36 23.73 -8.21
CA PRO A 449 -9.26 25.05 -7.63
C PRO A 449 -7.85 25.65 -7.83
N PRO A 450 -7.67 26.96 -7.59
CA PRO A 450 -6.34 27.59 -7.62
C PRO A 450 -5.30 26.88 -6.73
N ASP A 451 -4.11 26.66 -7.29
CA ASP A 451 -2.96 26.07 -6.58
C ASP A 451 -1.63 26.81 -6.89
N MET A 452 -0.52 26.26 -6.39
CA MET A 452 0.81 26.87 -6.35
C MET A 452 1.47 26.85 -7.72
N TYR A 453 1.07 25.91 -8.57
CA TYR A 453 1.55 25.75 -9.93
C TYR A 453 0.64 26.48 -10.93
N ASN A 454 -0.66 26.53 -10.65
CA ASN A 454 -1.67 27.21 -11.44
C ASN A 454 -2.62 28.05 -10.57
N GLN A 455 -2.22 29.29 -10.33
CA GLN A 455 -2.90 30.23 -9.44
C GLN A 455 -4.27 30.70 -9.93
N LEU A 456 -4.66 30.36 -11.16
CA LEU A 456 -5.99 30.67 -11.70
C LEU A 456 -6.97 29.49 -11.57
N GLY A 457 -6.50 28.33 -11.09
CA GLY A 457 -7.21 27.07 -11.18
C GLY A 457 -7.18 26.50 -12.60
N GLN A 458 -7.85 25.36 -12.79
CA GLN A 458 -7.89 24.66 -14.07
C GLN A 458 -9.33 24.29 -14.43
N ASP A 459 -9.71 24.49 -15.69
CA ASP A 459 -10.92 23.92 -16.29
C ASP A 459 -10.45 22.87 -17.31
N TRP A 460 -10.76 21.59 -17.04
CA TRP A 460 -10.33 20.46 -17.87
C TRP A 460 -11.36 20.08 -18.93
N SER A 461 -12.45 20.85 -19.08
CA SER A 461 -13.51 20.68 -20.09
C SER A 461 -14.35 19.41 -20.01
N GLN A 462 -14.12 18.55 -19.03
CA GLN A 462 -14.76 17.24 -18.96
C GLN A 462 -16.12 17.30 -18.26
N HIS A 463 -17.09 16.48 -18.69
CA HIS A 463 -18.37 16.39 -17.97
C HIS A 463 -18.25 15.53 -16.70
N PRO A 464 -18.65 16.02 -15.52
CA PRO A 464 -18.69 15.21 -14.31
C PRO A 464 -19.87 14.23 -14.33
N TRP A 465 -19.76 13.16 -13.52
CA TRP A 465 -20.85 12.24 -13.25
C TRP A 465 -21.93 12.89 -12.38
N HIS A 466 -23.21 12.64 -12.65
CA HIS A 466 -24.27 13.00 -11.72
C HIS A 466 -24.33 11.97 -10.57
N PRO A 467 -24.01 12.32 -9.31
CA PRO A 467 -23.85 11.33 -8.23
C PRO A 467 -25.09 10.46 -7.98
N ARG A 468 -26.27 11.09 -7.89
CA ARG A 468 -27.56 10.38 -7.69
C ARG A 468 -27.93 9.47 -8.85
N VAL A 469 -27.88 9.97 -10.09
CA VAL A 469 -28.26 9.22 -11.30
C VAL A 469 -27.34 8.02 -11.49
N LEU A 470 -26.05 8.16 -11.18
CA LEU A 470 -25.10 7.04 -11.23
C LEU A 470 -25.49 5.91 -10.25
N ALA A 471 -25.91 6.25 -9.04
CA ALA A 471 -26.41 5.28 -8.06
C ALA A 471 -27.74 4.64 -8.50
N GLU A 472 -28.62 5.40 -9.17
CA GLU A 472 -29.87 4.88 -9.75
C GLU A 472 -29.64 3.89 -10.89
N HIS A 473 -28.54 4.06 -11.62
CA HIS A 473 -28.10 3.13 -12.67
C HIS A 473 -27.24 1.97 -12.16
N GLY A 474 -27.10 1.80 -10.84
CA GLY A 474 -26.27 0.70 -10.30
C GLY A 474 -24.78 0.86 -10.60
N TYR A 475 -24.31 2.08 -10.90
CA TYR A 475 -22.95 2.39 -11.35
C TYR A 475 -22.51 1.59 -12.60
N ALA A 476 -23.46 1.11 -13.42
CA ALA A 476 -23.18 0.23 -14.53
C ALA A 476 -22.21 0.85 -15.57
N GLY A 477 -22.41 2.12 -15.93
CA GLY A 477 -21.53 2.83 -16.87
C GLY A 477 -20.08 2.94 -16.37
N LEU A 478 -19.91 3.26 -15.09
CA LEU A 478 -18.59 3.32 -14.44
C LEU A 478 -17.89 1.96 -14.45
N ARG A 479 -18.61 0.89 -14.08
CA ARG A 479 -18.06 -0.48 -14.09
C ARG A 479 -17.67 -0.94 -15.48
N GLN A 480 -18.51 -0.72 -16.48
CA GLN A 480 -18.23 -1.09 -17.86
C GLN A 480 -16.98 -0.37 -18.40
N MET A 481 -16.78 0.89 -18.02
CA MET A 481 -15.55 1.62 -18.35
C MET A 481 -14.32 0.98 -17.70
N PHE A 482 -14.36 0.65 -16.41
CA PHE A 482 -13.25 -0.06 -15.75
C PHE A 482 -12.96 -1.43 -16.38
N ALA A 483 -13.99 -2.24 -16.62
CA ALA A 483 -13.84 -3.54 -17.27
C ALA A 483 -13.24 -3.42 -18.68
N ALA A 484 -13.63 -2.41 -19.45
CA ALA A 484 -13.12 -2.18 -20.80
C ALA A 484 -11.62 -1.82 -20.80
N VAL A 485 -11.20 -0.86 -19.97
CA VAL A 485 -9.80 -0.42 -19.93
C VAL A 485 -8.88 -1.49 -19.32
N MET A 486 -9.38 -2.35 -18.43
CA MET A 486 -8.59 -3.41 -17.78
C MET A 486 -8.41 -4.67 -18.63
N ARG A 487 -9.10 -4.79 -19.76
CA ARG A 487 -9.19 -6.03 -20.55
C ARG A 487 -7.83 -6.58 -21.00
N HIS A 488 -6.92 -5.69 -21.40
CA HIS A 488 -5.64 -6.03 -22.03
C HIS A 488 -4.45 -5.33 -21.35
N CYS A 489 -4.46 -5.25 -20.02
CA CYS A 489 -3.34 -4.71 -19.26
C CYS A 489 -3.07 -5.55 -18.00
N GLY A 490 -1.89 -5.40 -17.39
CA GLY A 490 -1.64 -5.93 -16.04
C GLY A 490 -1.77 -4.88 -14.96
N ALA A 491 -1.85 -3.60 -15.33
CA ALA A 491 -2.01 -2.51 -14.40
C ALA A 491 -2.83 -1.35 -15.00
N LEU A 492 -3.55 -0.63 -14.16
CA LEU A 492 -4.29 0.58 -14.49
C LEU A 492 -3.84 1.73 -13.59
N ARG A 493 -3.33 2.80 -14.18
CA ARG A 493 -3.22 4.11 -13.55
C ARG A 493 -4.56 4.85 -13.70
N ILE A 494 -5.08 5.38 -12.61
CA ILE A 494 -6.27 6.25 -12.59
C ILE A 494 -5.78 7.65 -12.35
N ASP A 495 -5.94 8.50 -13.36
CA ASP A 495 -5.66 9.92 -13.25
C ASP A 495 -6.66 10.58 -12.29
N HIS A 496 -6.17 11.46 -11.41
CA HIS A 496 -6.95 12.14 -10.39
C HIS A 496 -7.87 11.20 -9.61
N VAL A 497 -7.30 10.23 -8.87
CA VAL A 497 -8.08 9.22 -8.14
C VAL A 497 -9.04 9.83 -7.11
N LEU A 498 -8.78 11.07 -6.69
CA LEU A 498 -9.70 11.86 -5.87
C LEU A 498 -11.10 11.97 -6.48
N GLY A 499 -11.21 11.86 -7.80
CA GLY A 499 -12.48 11.85 -8.53
C GLY A 499 -13.46 10.76 -8.11
N LEU A 500 -12.99 9.69 -7.44
CA LEU A 500 -13.85 8.68 -6.81
C LEU A 500 -14.51 9.17 -5.50
N PHE A 501 -14.00 10.26 -4.93
CA PHE A 501 -14.44 10.84 -3.66
C PHE A 501 -15.12 12.19 -3.86
N ARG A 502 -14.53 13.06 -4.67
CA ARG A 502 -15.07 14.37 -5.02
C ARG A 502 -14.42 14.91 -6.29
N LEU A 503 -15.12 15.79 -7.00
CA LEU A 503 -14.57 16.58 -8.11
C LEU A 503 -14.88 18.06 -7.92
N TRP A 504 -13.96 18.91 -8.37
CA TRP A 504 -14.20 20.35 -8.46
C TRP A 504 -15.01 20.63 -9.72
N TRP A 505 -16.25 21.09 -9.53
CA TRP A 505 -17.16 21.42 -10.63
C TRP A 505 -17.07 22.91 -10.91
N VAL A 506 -16.72 23.24 -12.15
CA VAL A 506 -16.70 24.59 -12.70
C VAL A 506 -17.95 24.78 -13.55
N PRO A 507 -18.86 25.70 -13.19
CA PRO A 507 -20.01 26.00 -14.02
C PRO A 507 -19.61 26.49 -15.41
N GLU A 508 -20.28 26.03 -16.46
CA GLU A 508 -19.91 26.37 -17.84
C GLU A 508 -19.86 27.90 -18.06
N GLY A 509 -18.77 28.39 -18.66
CA GLY A 509 -18.54 29.81 -18.92
C GLY A 509 -18.05 30.63 -17.71
N SER A 510 -17.86 30.03 -16.54
CA SER A 510 -17.18 30.65 -15.39
C SER A 510 -15.67 30.35 -15.39
N PRO A 511 -14.84 31.23 -14.78
CA PRO A 511 -13.44 30.92 -14.52
C PRO A 511 -13.29 29.78 -13.50
N ALA A 512 -12.18 29.05 -13.55
CA ALA A 512 -11.97 27.84 -12.75
C ALA A 512 -12.05 28.05 -11.23
N HIS A 513 -11.70 29.25 -10.73
CA HIS A 513 -11.80 29.59 -9.30
C HIS A 513 -13.23 29.81 -8.80
N GLU A 514 -14.23 29.88 -9.69
CA GLU A 514 -15.66 29.99 -9.34
C GLU A 514 -16.37 28.62 -9.29
N GLY A 515 -15.62 27.54 -8.99
CA GLY A 515 -16.17 26.19 -8.83
C GLY A 515 -16.55 25.84 -7.39
N ALA A 516 -16.97 24.58 -7.21
CA ALA A 516 -17.21 23.98 -5.90
C ALA A 516 -16.90 22.48 -5.92
N TYR A 517 -16.49 21.91 -4.79
CA TYR A 517 -16.36 20.45 -4.68
C TYR A 517 -17.74 19.78 -4.55
N VAL A 518 -17.98 18.76 -5.37
CA VAL A 518 -19.12 17.85 -5.28
C VAL A 518 -18.63 16.47 -4.89
N ARG A 519 -19.22 15.88 -3.84
CA ARG A 519 -18.85 14.55 -3.32
C ARG A 519 -19.53 13.43 -4.10
N TYR A 520 -18.84 12.30 -4.18
CA TYR A 520 -19.36 11.02 -4.65
C TYR A 520 -19.45 10.02 -3.50
N ASP A 521 -20.29 9.01 -3.69
CA ASP A 521 -20.27 7.81 -2.85
C ASP A 521 -19.01 7.00 -3.19
N HIS A 522 -17.93 7.30 -2.46
CA HIS A 522 -16.63 6.68 -2.65
C HIS A 522 -16.64 5.19 -2.33
N GLU A 523 -17.52 4.71 -1.43
CA GLU A 523 -17.61 3.29 -1.14
C GLU A 523 -18.18 2.54 -2.35
N ALA A 524 -19.21 3.09 -3.01
CA ALA A 524 -19.74 2.50 -4.24
C ALA A 524 -18.78 2.62 -5.43
N MET A 525 -18.15 3.79 -5.60
CA MET A 525 -17.16 4.00 -6.67
C MET A 525 -15.92 3.11 -6.50
N LEU A 526 -15.39 2.98 -5.27
CA LEU A 526 -14.30 2.05 -4.98
C LEU A 526 -14.76 0.60 -5.14
N ALA A 527 -15.94 0.21 -4.66
CA ALA A 527 -16.44 -1.15 -4.86
C ALA A 527 -16.48 -1.52 -6.35
N CYS A 528 -16.95 -0.62 -7.22
CA CYS A 528 -16.91 -0.81 -8.67
C CYS A 528 -15.49 -1.06 -9.17
N LEU A 529 -14.53 -0.24 -8.75
CA LEU A 529 -13.12 -0.39 -9.13
C LEU A 529 -12.54 -1.72 -8.64
N LEU A 530 -12.74 -2.07 -7.37
CA LEU A 530 -12.18 -3.27 -6.76
C LEU A 530 -12.75 -4.54 -7.37
N ILE A 531 -14.07 -4.58 -7.64
CA ILE A 531 -14.72 -5.73 -8.28
C ILE A 531 -14.13 -5.98 -9.66
N GLU A 532 -14.02 -4.94 -10.51
CA GLU A 532 -13.52 -5.12 -11.87
C GLU A 532 -12.00 -5.38 -11.90
N ALA A 533 -11.22 -4.77 -11.01
CA ALA A 533 -9.78 -5.02 -10.90
C ALA A 533 -9.47 -6.44 -10.43
N ASP A 534 -10.22 -6.95 -9.45
CA ASP A 534 -10.08 -8.31 -8.94
C ASP A 534 -10.44 -9.35 -10.02
N ARG A 535 -11.53 -9.13 -10.75
CA ARG A 535 -11.93 -9.95 -11.91
C ARG A 535 -10.86 -10.01 -13.00
N ALA A 536 -10.22 -8.88 -13.27
CA ALA A 536 -9.21 -8.78 -14.31
C ALA A 536 -7.80 -9.20 -13.83
N GLY A 537 -7.58 -9.35 -12.52
CA GLY A 537 -6.25 -9.58 -11.95
C GLY A 537 -5.30 -8.39 -12.17
N VAL A 538 -5.82 -7.17 -12.15
CA VAL A 538 -5.11 -5.93 -12.51
C VAL A 538 -4.61 -5.20 -11.26
N VAL A 539 -3.38 -4.71 -11.30
CA VAL A 539 -2.84 -3.79 -10.29
C VAL A 539 -3.40 -2.38 -10.53
N VAL A 540 -3.90 -1.73 -9.47
CA VAL A 540 -4.44 -0.36 -9.59
C VAL A 540 -3.52 0.65 -8.91
N ILE A 541 -3.24 1.73 -9.63
CA ILE A 541 -2.48 2.89 -9.15
C ILE A 541 -3.41 4.10 -9.23
N GLY A 542 -3.69 4.73 -8.10
CA GLY A 542 -4.38 6.01 -8.05
C GLY A 542 -3.36 7.14 -8.02
N GLU A 543 -3.41 8.02 -9.01
CA GLU A 543 -2.66 9.28 -8.93
C GLU A 543 -3.27 10.15 -7.83
N ASP A 544 -2.46 10.44 -6.82
CA ASP A 544 -2.87 11.09 -5.57
C ASP A 544 -2.01 12.31 -5.21
N LEU A 545 -1.71 13.13 -6.21
CA LEU A 545 -0.93 14.36 -6.10
C LEU A 545 -1.84 15.57 -5.88
N GLY A 546 -1.30 16.61 -5.23
CA GLY A 546 -2.05 17.82 -4.90
C GLY A 546 -2.72 17.75 -3.53
N THR A 547 -3.86 18.42 -3.38
CA THR A 547 -4.53 18.60 -2.09
C THR A 547 -5.40 17.38 -1.75
N PHE A 548 -4.85 16.47 -0.94
CA PHE A 548 -5.50 15.24 -0.49
C PHE A 548 -5.68 15.20 1.03
N GLU A 549 -6.86 14.77 1.49
CA GLU A 549 -7.03 14.45 2.90
C GLU A 549 -6.32 13.13 3.26
N PRO A 550 -5.65 13.05 4.43
CA PRO A 550 -4.96 11.83 4.85
C PRO A 550 -5.84 10.57 4.92
N TRP A 551 -7.14 10.72 5.21
CA TRP A 551 -8.07 9.58 5.27
C TRP A 551 -8.36 8.98 3.89
N VAL A 552 -8.33 9.77 2.81
CA VAL A 552 -8.53 9.29 1.44
C VAL A 552 -7.38 8.37 1.03
N GLN A 553 -6.14 8.82 1.27
CA GLN A 553 -4.94 8.02 1.00
C GLN A 553 -4.92 6.72 1.82
N ARG A 554 -5.34 6.78 3.09
CA ARG A 554 -5.48 5.59 3.94
C ARG A 554 -6.50 4.61 3.38
N ARG A 555 -7.70 5.09 3.03
CA ARG A 555 -8.78 4.25 2.49
C ARG A 555 -8.38 3.56 1.17
N LEU A 556 -7.65 4.26 0.29
CA LEU A 556 -7.09 3.68 -0.94
C LEU A 556 -6.05 2.60 -0.63
N SER A 557 -5.14 2.86 0.30
CA SER A 557 -4.10 1.91 0.73
C SER A 557 -4.71 0.65 1.36
N GLU A 558 -5.72 0.79 2.22
CA GLU A 558 -6.49 -0.32 2.80
C GLU A 558 -7.17 -1.16 1.71
N ALA A 559 -7.65 -0.53 0.64
CA ALA A 559 -8.25 -1.20 -0.50
C ALA A 559 -7.23 -1.94 -1.41
N GLY A 560 -5.93 -1.77 -1.18
CA GLY A 560 -4.88 -2.33 -2.04
C GLY A 560 -4.59 -1.50 -3.29
N VAL A 561 -5.04 -0.24 -3.35
CA VAL A 561 -4.75 0.70 -4.45
C VAL A 561 -3.44 1.43 -4.15
N LEU A 562 -2.48 1.40 -5.09
CA LEU A 562 -1.19 2.07 -4.94
C LEU A 562 -1.37 3.58 -5.07
N GLY A 563 -0.69 4.35 -4.22
CA GLY A 563 -0.50 5.79 -4.44
C GLY A 563 0.61 6.09 -5.46
N THR A 564 0.91 7.37 -5.61
CA THR A 564 2.02 7.89 -6.42
C THR A 564 2.96 8.77 -5.59
N SER A 565 4.26 8.63 -5.81
CA SER A 565 5.29 9.47 -5.17
C SER A 565 6.22 10.02 -6.24
N ILE A 566 6.22 11.33 -6.42
CA ILE A 566 7.10 12.00 -7.39
C ILE A 566 8.26 12.63 -6.62
N LEU A 567 9.50 12.28 -6.99
CA LEU A 567 10.72 12.67 -6.28
C LEU A 567 10.73 14.17 -5.94
N TRP A 568 10.39 15.02 -6.92
CA TRP A 568 10.38 16.49 -6.76
C TRP A 568 9.37 17.00 -5.73
N PHE A 569 8.31 16.28 -5.44
CA PHE A 569 7.26 16.67 -4.49
C PHE A 569 7.48 16.09 -3.09
N GLU A 570 8.34 15.09 -2.97
CA GLU A 570 8.67 14.44 -1.70
C GLU A 570 9.73 15.27 -0.96
N GLN A 571 9.28 16.37 -0.36
CA GLN A 571 10.08 17.30 0.42
C GLN A 571 9.51 17.47 1.84
N ASP A 572 10.35 17.90 2.77
CA ASP A 572 10.01 18.38 4.11
C ASP A 572 10.60 19.79 4.33
N GLU A 573 10.43 20.38 5.52
CA GLU A 573 10.98 21.71 5.83
C GLU A 573 12.51 21.78 5.73
N ALA A 574 13.22 20.63 5.84
CA ALA A 574 14.67 20.53 5.81
C ALA A 574 15.24 20.19 4.42
N GLY A 575 14.39 19.83 3.44
CA GLY A 575 14.78 19.53 2.06
C GLY A 575 14.13 18.26 1.51
N PRO A 576 14.80 17.51 0.62
CA PRO A 576 14.29 16.24 0.10
C PRO A 576 13.97 15.24 1.21
N ARG A 577 12.74 14.73 1.21
CA ARG A 577 12.35 13.65 2.13
C ARG A 577 13.18 12.40 1.82
N SER A 578 13.69 11.76 2.87
CA SER A 578 14.42 10.49 2.72
C SER A 578 13.57 9.44 1.99
N PRO A 579 14.06 8.80 0.91
CA PRO A 579 13.33 7.75 0.19
C PRO A 579 12.89 6.59 1.09
N ALA A 580 13.63 6.31 2.18
CA ALA A 580 13.24 5.27 3.14
C ALA A 580 11.89 5.54 3.83
N ARG A 581 11.39 6.79 3.81
CA ARG A 581 10.08 7.19 4.35
C ARG A 581 8.98 7.22 3.31
N TYR A 582 9.25 6.84 2.06
CA TYR A 582 8.23 6.80 1.01
C TYR A 582 7.28 5.64 1.26
N ARG A 583 6.05 5.77 0.76
CA ARG A 583 5.00 4.76 0.91
C ARG A 583 5.39 3.45 0.19
N ARG A 584 5.08 2.32 0.83
CA ARG A 584 5.33 0.97 0.28
C ARG A 584 4.37 0.64 -0.87
N LEU A 585 3.07 0.80 -0.65
CA LEU A 585 2.05 0.55 -1.67
C LEU A 585 1.94 1.77 -2.60
N CYS A 586 2.96 1.96 -3.44
CA CYS A 586 3.14 3.17 -4.23
C CYS A 586 3.90 2.91 -5.54
N LEU A 587 3.58 3.68 -6.58
CA LEU A 587 4.39 3.90 -7.78
C LEU A 587 5.28 5.14 -7.58
N ALA A 588 6.57 4.92 -7.43
CA ALA A 588 7.57 5.98 -7.28
C ALA A 588 8.16 6.38 -8.64
N ALA A 589 8.25 7.69 -8.92
CA ALA A 589 8.82 8.22 -10.16
C ALA A 589 9.68 9.46 -9.89
N VAL A 590 10.66 9.74 -10.76
CA VAL A 590 11.39 11.02 -10.69
C VAL A 590 10.53 12.15 -11.25
N THR A 591 9.86 11.92 -12.37
CA THR A 591 9.05 12.93 -13.08
C THR A 591 7.79 12.29 -13.70
N THR A 592 6.87 13.13 -14.16
CA THR A 592 5.64 12.75 -14.87
C THR A 592 5.60 13.41 -16.25
N HIS A 593 4.52 13.20 -17.02
CA HIS A 593 4.33 13.84 -18.32
C HIS A 593 3.90 15.32 -18.22
N ASP A 594 3.42 15.76 -17.06
CA ASP A 594 3.05 17.15 -16.75
C ASP A 594 4.21 17.99 -16.22
N LEU A 595 5.33 17.33 -15.90
CA LEU A 595 6.56 17.97 -15.49
C LEU A 595 7.57 17.96 -16.65
N PRO A 596 8.54 18.89 -16.65
CA PRO A 596 9.66 18.76 -17.56
C PRO A 596 10.38 17.41 -17.35
N PRO A 597 10.97 16.82 -18.41
CA PRO A 597 11.95 15.76 -18.26
C PRO A 597 13.03 16.17 -17.24
N THR A 598 13.66 15.21 -16.56
CA THR A 598 14.60 15.48 -15.47
C THR A 598 15.75 16.38 -15.92
N ALA A 599 16.29 16.18 -17.12
CA ALA A 599 17.31 17.06 -17.71
C ALA A 599 16.79 18.50 -17.96
N GLY A 600 15.53 18.63 -18.38
CA GLY A 600 14.84 19.92 -18.50
C GLY A 600 14.57 20.58 -17.14
N PHE A 601 14.26 19.81 -16.11
CA PHE A 601 14.08 20.30 -14.75
C PHE A 601 15.40 20.85 -14.20
N LEU A 602 16.48 20.06 -14.24
CA LEU A 602 17.82 20.43 -13.76
C LEU A 602 18.35 21.73 -14.39
N THR A 603 18.01 21.98 -15.66
CA THR A 603 18.44 23.18 -16.39
C THR A 603 17.45 24.34 -16.32
N GLY A 604 16.33 24.21 -15.58
CA GLY A 604 15.32 25.25 -15.43
C GLY A 604 14.51 25.53 -16.71
N ALA A 605 14.30 24.55 -17.60
CA ALA A 605 13.58 24.73 -18.86
C ALA A 605 12.12 25.18 -18.66
N HIS A 606 11.44 24.62 -17.65
CA HIS A 606 10.09 24.98 -17.25
C HIS A 606 9.98 26.43 -16.74
N LEU A 607 11.01 26.96 -16.06
CA LEU A 607 11.03 28.36 -15.63
C LEU A 607 11.01 29.30 -16.85
N ARG A 608 11.88 29.02 -17.83
CA ARG A 608 11.95 29.80 -19.08
C ARG A 608 10.66 29.70 -19.89
N LEU A 609 10.02 28.52 -19.91
CA LEU A 609 8.74 28.35 -20.59
C LEU A 609 7.63 29.18 -19.93
N ARG A 610 7.46 29.05 -18.61
CA ARG A 610 6.41 29.77 -17.88
C ARG A 610 6.59 31.29 -17.94
N GLU A 611 7.82 31.79 -17.84
CA GLU A 611 8.13 33.22 -18.00
C GLU A 611 7.75 33.72 -19.40
N ARG A 612 8.11 32.98 -20.46
CA ARG A 612 7.76 33.31 -21.85
C ARG A 612 6.24 33.31 -22.08
N LEU A 613 5.51 32.43 -21.39
CA LEU A 613 4.05 32.34 -21.49
C LEU A 613 3.31 33.31 -20.55
N GLY A 614 4.03 34.10 -19.74
CA GLY A 614 3.42 35.03 -18.78
C GLY A 614 2.70 34.34 -17.62
N LEU A 615 3.10 33.11 -17.28
CA LEU A 615 2.48 32.30 -16.21
C LEU A 615 3.14 32.50 -14.84
N VAL A 616 4.15 33.36 -14.75
CA VAL A 616 4.83 33.69 -13.48
C VAL A 616 4.22 34.97 -12.92
N THR A 617 3.47 34.83 -11.83
CA THR A 617 2.81 35.95 -11.13
C THR A 617 3.68 36.58 -10.02
N ALA A 618 4.77 35.91 -9.64
CA ALA A 618 5.71 36.32 -8.58
C ALA A 618 7.03 36.91 -9.13
N ASP A 619 8.00 37.20 -8.26
CA ASP A 619 9.38 37.56 -8.64
C ASP A 619 10.08 36.35 -9.30
N ALA A 620 10.25 36.38 -10.62
CA ALA A 620 10.94 35.34 -11.38
C ALA A 620 12.37 35.06 -10.86
N ALA A 621 13.04 36.04 -10.27
CA ALA A 621 14.36 35.84 -9.66
C ALA A 621 14.27 35.03 -8.36
N ALA A 622 13.23 35.21 -7.55
CA ALA A 622 12.97 34.42 -6.36
C ALA A 622 12.67 32.95 -6.73
N GLU A 623 11.85 32.73 -7.76
CA GLU A 623 11.52 31.38 -8.22
C GLU A 623 12.76 30.63 -8.73
N ARG A 624 13.64 31.30 -9.50
CA ARG A 624 14.93 30.72 -9.93
C ARG A 624 15.84 30.37 -8.75
N ARG A 625 15.90 31.21 -7.71
CA ARG A 625 16.68 30.92 -6.49
C ARG A 625 16.13 29.69 -5.75
N SER A 626 14.81 29.64 -5.55
CA SER A 626 14.13 28.50 -4.91
C SER A 626 14.36 27.20 -5.68
N HIS A 627 14.25 27.25 -7.01
CA HIS A 627 14.52 26.11 -7.87
C HIS A 627 15.98 25.64 -7.77
N ALA A 628 16.96 26.55 -7.82
CA ALA A 628 18.38 26.20 -7.69
C ALA A 628 18.70 25.56 -6.32
N GLN A 629 18.09 26.04 -5.23
CA GLN A 629 18.20 25.44 -3.91
C GLN A 629 17.60 24.02 -3.87
N THR A 630 16.42 23.84 -4.47
CA THR A 630 15.75 22.54 -4.58
C THR A 630 16.64 21.55 -5.33
N VAL A 631 17.13 21.93 -6.52
CA VAL A 631 18.03 21.08 -7.32
C VAL A 631 19.30 20.73 -6.57
N ALA A 632 19.95 21.71 -5.92
CA ALA A 632 21.16 21.46 -5.16
C ALA A 632 20.95 20.43 -4.04
N ALA A 633 19.84 20.55 -3.29
CA ALA A 633 19.52 19.63 -2.21
C ALA A 633 19.25 18.20 -2.71
N PHE A 634 18.53 18.04 -3.84
CA PHE A 634 18.30 16.72 -4.44
C PHE A 634 19.58 16.10 -5.01
N LEU A 635 20.46 16.90 -5.63
CA LEU A 635 21.74 16.40 -6.12
C LEU A 635 22.64 15.93 -4.97
N GLU A 636 22.68 16.69 -3.87
CA GLU A 636 23.39 16.31 -2.64
C GLU A 636 22.84 14.99 -2.08
N ALA A 637 21.51 14.86 -1.94
CA ALA A 637 20.87 13.63 -1.49
C ALA A 637 21.18 12.42 -2.41
N ALA A 638 21.29 12.66 -3.71
CA ALA A 638 21.66 11.67 -4.72
C ALA A 638 23.16 11.30 -4.71
N GLY A 639 23.99 12.01 -3.94
CA GLY A 639 25.45 11.85 -3.94
C GLY A 639 26.09 12.31 -5.26
N THR A 640 25.53 13.35 -5.86
CA THR A 640 26.00 14.00 -7.09
C THR A 640 26.09 15.51 -6.85
N SER A 641 26.60 16.26 -7.82
CA SER A 641 26.81 17.70 -7.71
C SER A 641 26.44 18.43 -8.99
N ALA A 642 26.32 19.76 -8.88
CA ALA A 642 26.11 20.62 -10.05
C ALA A 642 27.29 20.63 -11.04
N GLN A 643 28.47 20.12 -10.63
CA GLN A 643 29.65 20.02 -11.48
C GLN A 643 29.65 18.74 -12.34
N ASP A 644 28.86 17.74 -11.94
CA ASP A 644 28.71 16.50 -12.69
C ASP A 644 27.89 16.74 -13.97
N GLY A 645 28.07 15.86 -14.97
CA GLY A 645 27.28 15.91 -16.19
C GLY A 645 25.81 15.59 -15.93
N THR A 646 24.91 16.12 -16.77
CA THR A 646 23.46 15.92 -16.62
C THR A 646 23.06 14.43 -16.64
N ILE A 647 23.81 13.59 -17.37
CA ILE A 647 23.58 12.14 -17.41
C ILE A 647 23.87 11.52 -16.04
N GLU A 648 24.97 11.89 -15.41
CA GLU A 648 25.37 11.42 -14.08
C GLU A 648 24.38 11.89 -13.00
N GLN A 649 23.88 13.12 -13.12
CA GLN A 649 22.86 13.70 -12.24
C GLN A 649 21.53 12.92 -12.34
N VAL A 650 21.05 12.65 -13.57
CA VAL A 650 19.82 11.86 -13.80
C VAL A 650 19.94 10.46 -13.18
N ASP A 651 21.05 9.76 -13.42
CA ASP A 651 21.30 8.46 -12.79
C ASP A 651 21.37 8.53 -11.27
N GLY A 652 21.96 9.60 -10.73
CA GLY A 652 21.98 9.86 -9.28
C GLY A 652 20.59 9.92 -8.69
N LEU A 653 19.69 10.66 -9.33
CA LEU A 653 18.30 10.83 -8.89
C LEU A 653 17.50 9.53 -8.99
N HIS A 654 17.68 8.76 -10.07
CA HIS A 654 17.06 7.43 -10.20
C HIS A 654 17.60 6.43 -9.16
N ARG A 655 18.91 6.44 -8.87
CA ARG A 655 19.49 5.63 -7.77
C ARG A 655 18.98 6.06 -6.40
N LEU A 656 18.80 7.36 -6.17
CA LEU A 656 18.19 7.88 -4.95
C LEU A 656 16.76 7.34 -4.80
N LEU A 657 15.94 7.45 -5.85
CA LEU A 657 14.57 6.95 -5.88
C LEU A 657 14.50 5.44 -5.58
N CYS A 658 15.42 4.63 -6.13
CA CYS A 658 15.46 3.17 -5.92
C CYS A 658 15.70 2.75 -4.45
N ARG A 659 16.05 3.68 -3.56
CA ARG A 659 16.12 3.44 -2.10
C ARG A 659 14.73 3.42 -1.46
N ALA A 660 13.70 3.90 -2.14
CA ALA A 660 12.33 3.87 -1.65
C ALA A 660 11.80 2.44 -1.54
N PRO A 661 11.02 2.11 -0.48
CA PRO A 661 10.44 0.79 -0.33
C PRO A 661 9.17 0.60 -1.19
N SER A 662 8.92 1.50 -2.15
CA SER A 662 7.77 1.48 -3.05
C SER A 662 7.72 0.21 -3.89
N ALA A 663 6.51 -0.33 -4.05
CA ALA A 663 6.25 -1.55 -4.80
C ALA A 663 6.69 -1.45 -6.26
N LEU A 664 6.41 -0.30 -6.89
CA LEU A 664 6.72 -0.04 -8.30
C LEU A 664 7.59 1.22 -8.46
N HIS A 665 8.51 1.19 -9.41
CA HIS A 665 9.38 2.30 -9.78
C HIS A 665 9.26 2.62 -11.28
N GLN A 666 9.19 3.90 -11.62
CA GLN A 666 9.00 4.34 -13.01
C GLN A 666 10.23 5.10 -13.53
N VAL A 667 10.69 4.69 -14.71
CA VAL A 667 11.63 5.45 -15.53
C VAL A 667 10.87 6.14 -16.66
N ALA A 668 10.84 7.47 -16.67
CA ALA A 668 10.29 8.21 -17.81
C ALA A 668 11.23 8.04 -19.02
N LEU A 669 10.73 7.60 -20.18
CA LEU A 669 11.56 7.33 -21.35
C LEU A 669 12.36 8.58 -21.81
N VAL A 670 11.80 9.77 -21.60
CA VAL A 670 12.48 11.04 -21.87
C VAL A 670 13.78 11.22 -21.08
N ASP A 671 13.87 10.67 -19.86
CA ASP A 671 15.10 10.69 -19.07
C ASP A 671 16.16 9.73 -19.63
N ALA A 672 15.73 8.59 -20.17
CA ALA A 672 16.61 7.58 -20.77
C ALA A 672 17.28 8.11 -22.05
N VAL A 673 16.60 8.97 -22.81
CA VAL A 673 17.17 9.62 -24.01
C VAL A 673 17.76 11.00 -23.72
N GLY A 674 17.44 11.60 -22.58
CA GLY A 674 17.89 12.93 -22.16
C GLY A 674 17.18 14.07 -22.87
N ASP A 675 15.91 13.89 -23.24
CA ASP A 675 15.08 14.98 -23.76
C ASP A 675 14.98 16.09 -22.71
N ILE A 676 14.83 17.33 -23.17
CA ILE A 676 14.68 18.52 -22.31
C ILE A 676 13.36 19.25 -22.56
N ARG A 677 12.60 18.82 -23.57
CA ARG A 677 11.37 19.48 -24.00
C ARG A 677 10.20 18.98 -23.18
N ILE A 678 9.32 19.90 -22.85
CA ILE A 678 8.15 19.65 -22.02
C ILE A 678 7.05 19.13 -22.94
N GLN A 679 6.43 18.00 -22.58
CA GLN A 679 5.37 17.40 -23.37
C GLN A 679 4.02 18.09 -23.12
N ASN A 680 3.71 18.39 -21.87
CA ASN A 680 2.55 19.15 -21.46
C ASN A 680 2.94 20.25 -20.46
N GLN A 681 2.48 21.46 -20.67
CA GLN A 681 2.52 22.55 -19.69
C GLN A 681 1.10 22.76 -19.17
N PRO A 682 0.76 22.23 -17.97
CA PRO A 682 -0.55 22.42 -17.38
C PRO A 682 -0.96 23.89 -17.33
N GLY A 683 -2.25 24.16 -17.56
CA GLY A 683 -2.79 25.52 -17.60
C GLY A 683 -2.58 26.27 -18.92
N THR A 684 -2.24 25.60 -20.02
CA THR A 684 -2.07 26.23 -21.34
C THR A 684 -2.98 25.61 -22.40
N THR A 685 -3.43 26.43 -23.34
CA THR A 685 -4.15 25.97 -24.54
C THR A 685 -3.17 25.60 -25.66
N GLN A 686 -3.65 24.90 -26.70
CA GLN A 686 -2.84 24.53 -27.86
C GLN A 686 -2.28 25.76 -28.63
N GLU A 687 -2.95 26.91 -28.55
CA GLU A 687 -2.48 28.18 -29.12
C GLU A 687 -1.31 28.79 -28.33
N GLN A 688 -1.28 28.58 -27.00
CA GLN A 688 -0.24 29.09 -26.11
C GLN A 688 1.00 28.19 -26.11
N HIS A 689 0.79 26.88 -26.03
CA HIS A 689 1.86 25.87 -26.07
C HIS A 689 1.37 24.63 -26.82
N PRO A 690 2.17 24.06 -27.75
CA PRO A 690 1.76 22.89 -28.53
C PRO A 690 1.89 21.60 -27.70
N ASN A 691 1.04 21.46 -26.70
CA ASN A 691 1.00 20.29 -25.82
C ASN A 691 0.76 19.01 -26.61
N TRP A 692 1.31 17.89 -26.15
CA TRP A 692 1.06 16.53 -26.67
C TRP A 692 1.49 16.31 -28.14
N THR A 693 2.36 17.18 -28.67
CA THR A 693 2.85 17.10 -30.05
C THR A 693 4.34 16.86 -30.17
N ALA A 694 5.11 16.91 -29.09
CA ALA A 694 6.55 16.70 -29.17
C ALA A 694 6.85 15.21 -29.41
N ALA A 695 7.57 14.91 -30.49
CA ALA A 695 8.16 13.59 -30.74
C ALA A 695 9.30 13.34 -29.73
N LEU A 696 9.61 12.09 -29.36
CA LEU A 696 10.74 11.79 -28.50
C LEU A 696 12.06 12.26 -29.14
N ALA A 697 12.93 12.98 -28.42
CA ALA A 697 14.23 13.40 -28.95
C ALA A 697 15.38 13.27 -27.95
N ASP A 698 16.60 13.33 -28.50
CA ASP A 698 17.83 13.46 -27.72
C ASP A 698 18.05 14.93 -27.27
N PRO A 699 19.10 15.24 -26.49
CA PRO A 699 19.33 16.60 -25.98
C PRO A 699 19.53 17.67 -27.06
N ASP A 700 19.91 17.25 -28.27
CA ASP A 700 20.13 18.14 -29.42
C ASP A 700 18.82 18.37 -30.22
N GLY A 701 17.70 17.80 -29.74
CA GLY A 701 16.38 17.92 -30.35
C GLY A 701 16.19 17.02 -31.56
N GLN A 702 17.07 16.05 -31.81
CA GLN A 702 16.91 15.11 -32.92
C GLN A 702 15.97 13.96 -32.54
N VAL A 703 15.00 13.67 -33.38
CA VAL A 703 13.99 12.62 -33.12
C VAL A 703 14.65 11.26 -32.91
N VAL A 704 14.32 10.61 -31.80
CA VAL A 704 14.81 9.28 -31.43
C VAL A 704 13.74 8.26 -31.78
N THR A 705 14.01 7.46 -32.81
CA THR A 705 13.17 6.31 -33.16
C THR A 705 13.55 5.07 -32.35
N LEU A 706 12.68 4.06 -32.34
CA LEU A 706 12.93 2.79 -31.66
C LEU A 706 14.22 2.12 -32.13
N GLU A 707 14.58 2.22 -33.41
CA GLU A 707 15.82 1.65 -33.96
C GLU A 707 17.07 2.37 -33.40
N ARG A 708 16.96 3.68 -33.16
CA ARG A 708 18.03 4.46 -32.50
C ARG A 708 18.13 4.14 -31.02
N LEU A 709 17.02 3.74 -30.39
CA LEU A 709 16.92 3.36 -28.97
C LEU A 709 17.42 1.92 -28.73
N SER A 710 17.01 0.96 -29.56
CA SER A 710 17.22 -0.48 -29.40
C SER A 710 18.47 -1.02 -30.10
N GLY A 711 19.37 -0.13 -30.55
CA GLY A 711 20.64 -0.54 -31.16
C GLY A 711 21.51 -1.36 -30.21
N ARG A 712 22.36 -2.26 -30.73
CA ARG A 712 23.34 -2.99 -29.90
C ARG A 712 24.19 -2.00 -29.11
N ARG A 713 24.54 -2.33 -27.86
CA ARG A 713 25.50 -1.55 -27.05
C ARG A 713 26.76 -1.26 -27.87
N GLY A 714 27.19 0.01 -27.88
CA GLY A 714 28.25 0.56 -28.73
C GLY A 714 27.78 1.02 -30.12
N GLY A 715 26.47 1.04 -30.39
CA GLY A 715 25.88 1.43 -31.67
C GLY A 715 25.58 2.93 -31.77
N THR A 716 24.72 3.47 -30.91
CA THR A 716 24.43 4.91 -30.83
C THR A 716 24.59 5.42 -29.40
N LYS A 717 24.95 6.70 -29.24
CA LYS A 717 25.05 7.33 -27.90
C LYS A 717 23.72 7.29 -27.12
N VAL A 718 22.59 7.28 -27.84
CA VAL A 718 21.25 7.25 -27.23
C VAL A 718 20.91 5.85 -26.71
N ALA A 719 21.17 4.80 -27.50
CA ALA A 719 20.98 3.42 -27.07
C ALA A 719 21.84 3.09 -25.84
N ASP A 720 23.11 3.51 -25.85
CA ASP A 720 24.01 3.30 -24.70
C ASP A 720 23.54 4.04 -23.45
N ARG A 721 22.97 5.24 -23.61
CA ARG A 721 22.41 6.02 -22.49
C ARG A 721 21.16 5.35 -21.91
N ALA A 722 20.22 4.94 -22.76
CA ALA A 722 18.99 4.30 -22.32
C ALA A 722 19.27 2.97 -21.62
N ALA A 723 20.09 2.11 -22.23
CA ALA A 723 20.56 0.86 -21.63
C ALA A 723 21.22 1.12 -20.27
N ARG A 724 22.13 2.11 -20.19
CA ARG A 724 22.79 2.47 -18.93
C ARG A 724 21.78 2.84 -17.84
N LEU A 725 20.79 3.69 -18.12
CA LEU A 725 19.81 4.09 -17.10
C LEU A 725 18.94 2.90 -16.67
N PHE A 726 18.48 2.09 -17.62
CA PHE A 726 17.68 0.89 -17.34
C PHE A 726 18.47 -0.11 -16.47
N ASP A 727 19.73 -0.38 -16.81
CA ASP A 727 20.59 -1.28 -16.05
C ASP A 727 20.96 -0.70 -14.67
N THR A 728 21.12 0.63 -14.56
CA THR A 728 21.31 1.31 -13.27
C THR A 728 20.11 1.06 -12.35
N VAL A 729 18.89 1.22 -12.87
CA VAL A 729 17.65 1.03 -12.10
C VAL A 729 17.44 -0.43 -11.74
N ASP A 730 17.56 -1.35 -12.69
CA ASP A 730 17.42 -2.78 -12.41
C ASP A 730 18.46 -3.24 -11.40
N THR A 731 19.75 -2.91 -11.60
CA THR A 731 20.80 -3.26 -10.63
C THR A 731 20.50 -2.70 -9.24
N ALA A 732 20.07 -1.44 -9.12
CA ALA A 732 19.77 -0.83 -7.83
C ALA A 732 18.59 -1.49 -7.10
N LEU A 733 17.57 -1.95 -7.84
CA LEU A 733 16.39 -2.59 -7.26
C LEU A 733 16.57 -4.08 -7.00
N ARG A 734 17.36 -4.77 -7.83
CA ARG A 734 17.68 -6.21 -7.72
C ARG A 734 18.87 -6.48 -6.80
N ALA A 735 19.64 -5.47 -6.43
CA ALA A 735 20.73 -5.62 -5.46
C ALA A 735 20.21 -6.27 -4.17
N PRO A 736 20.87 -7.33 -3.67
CA PRO A 736 20.46 -7.97 -2.44
C PRO A 736 20.53 -6.95 -1.31
N ARG A 737 19.40 -6.78 -0.62
CA ARG A 737 19.32 -5.94 0.56
C ARG A 737 19.96 -6.67 1.73
N VAL A 738 20.99 -6.09 2.33
CA VAL A 738 21.76 -6.75 3.38
C VAL A 738 21.38 -6.19 4.74
N GLY A 739 21.03 -7.05 5.69
CA GLY A 739 20.94 -6.70 7.10
C GLY A 739 22.16 -7.24 7.84
N ILE A 740 22.75 -6.43 8.73
CA ILE A 740 23.89 -6.84 9.54
C ILE A 740 23.46 -6.90 11.00
N ALA A 741 23.63 -8.04 11.66
CA ALA A 741 23.48 -8.18 13.10
C ALA A 741 24.85 -8.37 13.76
N VAL A 742 25.05 -7.76 14.92
CA VAL A 742 26.30 -7.86 15.70
C VAL A 742 25.99 -8.49 17.06
N SER A 743 26.43 -9.73 17.23
CA SER A 743 26.33 -10.52 18.47
C SER A 743 27.73 -10.90 18.93
N TYR A 744 28.45 -9.93 19.51
CA TYR A 744 29.89 -10.07 19.72
C TYR A 744 30.27 -11.02 20.87
N HIS A 745 29.49 -11.04 21.95
CA HIS A 745 29.84 -11.72 23.20
C HIS A 745 29.37 -13.19 23.27
N THR A 746 28.48 -13.62 22.39
CA THR A 746 28.05 -15.03 22.28
C THR A 746 27.65 -15.35 20.84
N ASP A 747 27.90 -16.59 20.46
CA ASP A 747 27.55 -17.13 19.15
C ASP A 747 26.03 -17.41 19.11
N PRO A 748 25.28 -16.79 18.19
CA PRO A 748 23.82 -16.97 18.12
C PRO A 748 23.40 -18.43 17.83
N LEU A 749 24.33 -19.29 17.42
CA LEU A 749 24.08 -20.73 17.19
C LEU A 749 24.37 -21.61 18.41
N ASP A 750 24.93 -21.07 19.49
CA ASP A 750 25.15 -21.84 20.72
C ASP A 750 23.83 -22.24 21.38
N GLN A 751 23.81 -23.42 22.01
CA GLN A 751 22.65 -23.97 22.73
C GLN A 751 22.22 -23.02 23.87
N PRO A 752 21.00 -22.47 23.85
CA PRO A 752 20.49 -21.66 24.95
C PRO A 752 20.45 -22.43 26.27
N GLY A 753 20.75 -21.72 27.36
CA GLY A 753 20.79 -22.27 28.71
C GLY A 753 22.17 -22.73 29.16
N ARG A 754 23.16 -22.78 28.26
CA ARG A 754 24.56 -23.15 28.56
C ARG A 754 25.48 -21.93 28.49
N GLY A 755 26.33 -21.74 29.50
CA GLY A 755 27.26 -20.60 29.54
C GLY A 755 26.56 -19.24 29.41
N ASP A 756 27.08 -18.37 28.52
CA ASP A 756 26.47 -17.07 28.23
C ASP A 756 25.31 -17.13 27.22
N ALA A 757 25.10 -18.28 26.55
CA ALA A 757 24.02 -18.45 25.58
C ALA A 757 22.65 -18.53 26.27
N GLY A 758 21.69 -17.72 25.83
CA GLY A 758 20.37 -17.58 26.47
C GLY A 758 19.34 -16.96 25.54
N GLY A 759 18.36 -16.26 26.11
CA GLY A 759 17.25 -15.67 25.34
C GLY A 759 17.71 -14.78 24.19
N MET A 760 18.78 -14.00 24.39
CA MET A 760 19.35 -13.17 23.33
C MET A 760 19.71 -13.97 22.07
N ASN A 761 20.32 -15.15 22.22
CA ASN A 761 20.72 -15.99 21.09
C ASN A 761 19.49 -16.38 20.27
N THR A 762 18.38 -16.73 20.96
CA THR A 762 17.08 -16.98 20.33
C THR A 762 16.60 -15.75 19.56
N TYR A 763 16.63 -14.55 20.16
CA TYR A 763 16.28 -13.31 19.46
C TYR A 763 17.09 -13.10 18.18
N VAL A 764 18.41 -13.12 18.27
CA VAL A 764 19.29 -12.84 17.11
C VAL A 764 19.04 -13.87 16.01
N ARG A 765 18.92 -15.14 16.38
CA ARG A 765 18.71 -16.25 15.44
C ARG A 765 17.37 -16.12 14.71
N HIS A 766 16.28 -15.99 15.45
CA HIS A 766 14.95 -15.97 14.84
C HIS A 766 14.63 -14.64 14.15
N ALA A 767 15.11 -13.50 14.65
CA ALA A 767 15.03 -12.24 13.94
C ALA A 767 15.83 -12.26 12.63
N ALA A 768 17.03 -12.86 12.61
CA ALA A 768 17.80 -13.02 11.38
C ALA A 768 17.12 -13.97 10.38
N ARG A 769 16.53 -15.08 10.85
CA ARG A 769 15.75 -16.00 10.01
C ARG A 769 14.56 -15.28 9.37
N ALA A 770 13.71 -14.64 10.18
CA ALA A 770 12.53 -13.94 9.71
C ALA A 770 12.89 -12.74 8.79
N ALA A 771 14.01 -12.05 9.04
CA ALA A 771 14.53 -11.02 8.15
C ALA A 771 14.97 -11.59 6.79
N ALA A 772 15.56 -12.79 6.78
CA ALA A 772 15.93 -13.47 5.55
C ALA A 772 14.70 -13.98 4.77
N GLU A 773 13.70 -14.50 5.47
CA GLU A 773 12.39 -14.86 4.90
C GLU A 773 11.68 -13.63 4.32
N ALA A 774 11.86 -12.44 4.91
CA ALA A 774 11.42 -11.15 4.39
C ALA A 774 12.28 -10.59 3.23
N GLY A 775 13.18 -11.41 2.65
CA GLY A 775 13.94 -11.08 1.44
C GLY A 775 15.27 -10.37 1.69
N LEU A 776 15.76 -10.28 2.93
CA LEU A 776 17.10 -9.76 3.23
C LEU A 776 18.16 -10.87 3.14
N ARG A 777 19.38 -10.50 2.78
CA ARG A 777 20.57 -11.32 3.07
C ARG A 777 21.07 -10.91 4.45
N MET A 778 21.06 -11.83 5.41
CA MET A 778 21.48 -11.52 6.78
C MET A 778 22.91 -11.95 7.04
N LEU A 779 23.73 -11.03 7.53
CA LEU A 779 25.07 -11.29 8.05
C LEU A 779 25.08 -11.12 9.56
N VAL A 780 25.39 -12.17 10.30
CA VAL A 780 25.49 -12.13 11.76
C VAL A 780 26.95 -12.25 12.18
N PHE A 781 27.56 -11.15 12.59
CA PHE A 781 28.93 -11.15 13.07
C PHE A 781 29.00 -11.55 14.54
N THR A 782 29.85 -12.53 14.83
CA THR A 782 30.15 -12.98 16.20
C THR A 782 31.64 -13.24 16.39
N ARG A 783 32.07 -13.38 17.64
CA ARG A 783 33.46 -13.74 17.98
C ARG A 783 33.67 -15.25 17.85
N SER A 784 34.79 -15.64 17.25
CA SER A 784 35.25 -17.04 17.23
C SER A 784 36.04 -17.37 18.51
N SER A 785 35.54 -18.34 19.29
CA SER A 785 36.24 -18.87 20.48
C SER A 785 37.39 -19.82 20.13
N THR A 786 37.45 -20.34 18.90
CA THR A 786 38.46 -21.29 18.41
C THR A 786 39.73 -20.61 17.87
N GLY A 787 39.75 -19.28 17.79
CA GLY A 787 40.87 -18.52 17.25
C GLY A 787 41.00 -18.57 15.73
N ARG A 788 40.00 -19.09 14.99
CA ARG A 788 39.95 -19.10 13.53
C ARG A 788 38.68 -18.47 12.98
N ALA A 789 38.82 -17.70 11.90
CA ALA A 789 37.69 -17.17 11.16
C ALA A 789 36.93 -18.30 10.46
N HIS A 790 35.60 -18.29 10.51
CA HIS A 790 34.77 -19.24 9.76
C HIS A 790 33.39 -18.64 9.50
N VAL A 791 32.72 -19.15 8.46
CA VAL A 791 31.36 -18.77 8.09
C VAL A 791 30.49 -20.03 8.17
N ARG A 792 29.32 -19.92 8.80
CA ARG A 792 28.31 -20.98 8.82
C ARG A 792 27.04 -20.46 8.17
N GLU A 793 26.43 -21.28 7.31
CA GLU A 793 25.13 -21.05 6.70
C GLU A 793 24.20 -22.18 7.16
N PRO A 794 23.47 -22.00 8.28
CA PRO A 794 22.67 -23.06 8.85
C PRO A 794 21.55 -23.45 7.88
N GLU A 795 21.39 -24.75 7.62
CA GLU A 795 20.40 -25.29 6.67
C GLU A 795 18.96 -24.86 7.02
N GLN A 796 18.67 -24.68 8.32
CA GLN A 796 17.37 -24.24 8.85
C GLN A 796 17.13 -22.72 8.74
N MET A 797 18.08 -21.95 8.20
CA MET A 797 18.01 -20.49 8.06
C MET A 797 18.58 -20.03 6.71
N PRO A 798 17.92 -20.36 5.59
CA PRO A 798 18.38 -19.93 4.27
C PRO A 798 18.48 -18.40 4.20
N GLY A 799 19.55 -17.90 3.60
CA GLY A 799 19.80 -16.45 3.52
C GLY A 799 20.52 -15.83 4.72
N VAL A 800 20.83 -16.62 5.77
CA VAL A 800 21.61 -16.16 6.94
C VAL A 800 23.04 -16.72 6.90
N SER A 801 24.04 -15.85 7.00
CA SER A 801 25.44 -16.23 7.19
C SER A 801 25.92 -15.76 8.58
N VAL A 802 26.33 -16.71 9.43
CA VAL A 802 26.97 -16.41 10.72
C VAL A 802 28.47 -16.37 10.52
N VAL A 803 29.06 -15.18 10.68
CA VAL A 803 30.48 -14.90 10.44
C VAL A 803 31.20 -14.77 11.78
N ALA A 804 31.98 -15.79 12.12
CA ALA A 804 32.75 -15.82 13.36
C ALA A 804 34.19 -15.34 13.12
N LEU A 805 34.63 -14.28 13.79
CA LEU A 805 35.95 -13.67 13.59
C LEU A 805 36.89 -13.87 14.81
N PRO A 806 38.19 -14.14 14.61
CA PRO A 806 39.13 -14.46 15.67
C PRO A 806 39.68 -13.18 16.33
N VAL A 807 38.83 -12.50 17.10
CA VAL A 807 39.18 -11.26 17.81
C VAL A 807 39.12 -11.47 19.32
N GLY A 808 40.16 -11.02 20.02
CA GLY A 808 40.33 -11.25 21.46
C GLY A 808 41.00 -12.59 21.79
N PRO A 809 41.00 -13.00 23.08
CA PRO A 809 41.67 -14.23 23.52
C PRO A 809 41.05 -15.49 22.90
N THR A 810 41.74 -16.63 22.93
CA THR A 810 41.14 -17.93 22.57
C THR A 810 40.48 -18.57 23.79
N GLY A 811 39.34 -19.23 23.65
CA GLY A 811 38.57 -19.80 24.77
C GLY A 811 37.62 -18.82 25.48
N PRO A 812 37.20 -19.11 26.73
CA PRO A 812 36.35 -18.21 27.52
C PRO A 812 37.03 -16.86 27.77
N ALA A 813 36.28 -15.78 27.67
CA ALA A 813 36.75 -14.42 27.93
C ALA A 813 35.78 -13.75 28.91
N ASP A 814 36.31 -12.98 29.86
CA ASP A 814 35.44 -12.19 30.73
C ASP A 814 34.87 -10.96 29.99
N LYS A 815 33.88 -10.31 30.61
CA LYS A 815 33.16 -9.18 30.00
C LYS A 815 34.04 -7.96 29.76
N ASP A 816 35.05 -7.74 30.60
CA ASP A 816 35.95 -6.58 30.48
C ASP A 816 36.92 -6.77 29.31
N GLN A 817 37.45 -7.99 29.15
CA GLN A 817 38.26 -8.39 28.00
C GLN A 817 37.49 -8.27 26.68
N LEU A 818 36.22 -8.66 26.67
CA LEU A 818 35.36 -8.51 25.50
C LEU A 818 35.09 -7.03 25.23
N ALA A 819 34.65 -6.25 26.21
CA ALA A 819 34.35 -4.83 26.02
C ALA A 819 35.55 -4.04 25.44
N ALA A 820 36.79 -4.35 25.87
CA ALA A 820 38.00 -3.74 25.33
C ALA A 820 38.30 -4.11 23.85
N GLY A 821 37.78 -5.24 23.35
CA GLY A 821 38.00 -5.76 22.00
C GLY A 821 37.03 -5.26 20.93
N ALA A 822 35.98 -4.51 21.29
CA ALA A 822 34.88 -4.17 20.39
C ALA A 822 35.30 -3.39 19.13
N GLU A 823 36.22 -2.42 19.25
CA GLU A 823 36.72 -1.67 18.09
C GLU A 823 37.58 -2.54 17.15
N GLN A 824 38.38 -3.46 17.71
CA GLN A 824 39.15 -4.40 16.91
C GLN A 824 38.20 -5.34 16.15
N PHE A 825 37.10 -5.71 16.78
CA PHE A 825 36.07 -6.52 16.16
C PHE A 825 35.39 -5.81 14.99
N ALA A 826 35.04 -4.52 15.14
CA ALA A 826 34.49 -3.72 14.06
C ALA A 826 35.42 -3.65 12.83
N ARG A 827 36.71 -3.39 13.07
CA ARG A 827 37.74 -3.37 12.00
C ARG A 827 37.80 -4.71 11.28
N ALA A 828 37.83 -5.83 12.02
CA ALA A 828 37.82 -7.17 11.44
C ALA A 828 36.56 -7.45 10.60
N CYS A 829 35.38 -6.98 11.05
CA CYS A 829 34.14 -7.08 10.26
C CYS A 829 34.23 -6.30 8.95
N LEU A 830 34.70 -5.05 9.00
CA LEU A 830 34.86 -4.20 7.81
C LEU A 830 35.93 -4.71 6.84
N ASP A 831 37.00 -5.32 7.35
CA ASP A 831 38.01 -6.00 6.52
C ASP A 831 37.40 -7.23 5.84
N TRP A 832 36.62 -8.04 6.57
CA TRP A 832 35.93 -9.19 6.01
C TRP A 832 34.93 -8.80 4.92
N LEU A 833 34.12 -7.75 5.14
CA LEU A 833 33.15 -7.25 4.16
C LEU A 833 33.81 -6.73 2.87
N ARG A 834 35.03 -6.17 2.98
CA ARG A 834 35.81 -5.73 1.82
C ARG A 834 36.43 -6.90 1.06
N ALA A 835 36.88 -7.93 1.77
CA ALA A 835 37.53 -9.10 1.19
C ALA A 835 36.53 -10.13 0.62
N THR A 836 35.30 -10.18 1.16
CA THR A 836 34.29 -11.19 0.83
C THR A 836 33.08 -10.51 0.19
N PRO A 837 32.98 -10.48 -1.16
CA PRO A 837 31.85 -9.85 -1.84
C PRO A 837 30.56 -10.64 -1.59
N VAL A 838 29.66 -10.06 -0.79
CA VAL A 838 28.37 -10.65 -0.39
C VAL A 838 27.35 -10.64 -1.54
N SER A 839 27.47 -9.68 -2.46
CA SER A 839 26.60 -9.48 -3.62
C SER A 839 27.31 -9.73 -4.96
N GLY A 840 28.41 -10.50 -4.95
CA GLY A 840 29.30 -10.66 -6.12
C GLY A 840 30.20 -9.44 -6.40
N ARG A 841 30.01 -8.35 -5.66
CA ARG A 841 30.86 -7.15 -5.62
C ARG A 841 30.99 -6.62 -4.17
N PRO A 842 31.93 -5.71 -3.89
CA PRO A 842 31.96 -5.00 -2.60
C PRO A 842 30.65 -4.25 -2.37
N LEU A 843 30.19 -4.22 -1.11
CA LEU A 843 28.95 -3.55 -0.74
C LEU A 843 29.00 -2.06 -1.08
N GLY A 844 28.03 -1.61 -1.87
CA GLY A 844 27.86 -0.21 -2.26
C GLY A 844 27.00 0.60 -1.28
N PRO A 845 27.01 1.94 -1.39
CA PRO A 845 26.18 2.80 -0.55
C PRO A 845 24.68 2.47 -0.68
N GLY A 846 24.03 2.15 0.45
CA GLY A 846 22.60 1.84 0.51
C GLY A 846 22.22 0.37 0.29
N GLU A 847 23.18 -0.54 0.07
CA GLU A 847 22.89 -1.98 0.04
C GLU A 847 22.67 -2.55 1.46
N VAL A 848 23.27 -1.92 2.47
CA VAL A 848 23.07 -2.28 3.88
C VAL A 848 21.88 -1.52 4.44
N CYS A 849 20.79 -2.23 4.72
CA CYS A 849 19.55 -1.66 5.20
C CYS A 849 19.66 -1.18 6.65
N PHE A 850 20.38 -1.92 7.49
CA PHE A 850 20.62 -1.59 8.89
C PHE A 850 21.82 -2.37 9.43
N VAL A 851 22.38 -1.85 10.52
CA VAL A 851 23.28 -2.60 11.41
C VAL A 851 22.62 -2.67 12.79
N HIS A 852 22.30 -3.88 13.25
CA HIS A 852 21.61 -4.13 14.52
C HIS A 852 22.59 -4.68 15.55
N GLY A 853 22.91 -3.88 16.56
CA GLY A 853 23.69 -4.34 17.71
C GLY A 853 22.81 -5.01 18.75
N HIS A 854 23.25 -6.13 19.30
CA HIS A 854 22.59 -6.80 20.41
C HIS A 854 23.48 -6.83 21.64
N TYR A 855 22.95 -6.31 22.75
CA TYR A 855 23.64 -6.13 24.04
C TYR A 855 24.71 -5.03 24.02
N TRP A 856 24.97 -4.46 25.20
CA TRP A 856 25.85 -3.29 25.35
C TRP A 856 27.25 -3.51 24.79
N MET A 857 27.83 -4.71 24.93
CA MET A 857 29.17 -5.03 24.42
C MET A 857 29.27 -4.98 22.89
N SER A 858 28.16 -5.18 22.17
CA SER A 858 28.15 -5.15 20.69
C SER A 858 28.00 -3.72 20.16
N ALA A 859 27.59 -2.76 20.99
CA ALA A 859 27.25 -1.41 20.56
C ALA A 859 28.41 -0.64 19.91
N PRO A 860 29.63 -0.60 20.49
CA PRO A 860 30.73 0.13 19.87
C PRO A 860 31.05 -0.39 18.47
N ALA A 861 31.02 -1.71 18.30
CA ALA A 861 31.28 -2.33 17.02
C ALA A 861 30.18 -2.07 15.98
N ALA A 862 28.92 -2.25 16.38
CA ALA A 862 27.77 -1.99 15.51
C ALA A 862 27.73 -0.53 15.02
N ARG A 863 27.95 0.43 15.91
CA ARG A 863 28.03 1.86 15.57
C ARG A 863 29.11 2.14 14.53
N GLN A 864 30.31 1.59 14.74
CA GLN A 864 31.44 1.83 13.82
C GLN A 864 31.20 1.21 12.44
N ILE A 865 30.62 0.01 12.39
CA ILE A 865 30.24 -0.65 11.13
C ILE A 865 29.16 0.17 10.41
N ALA A 866 28.12 0.62 11.14
CA ALA A 866 27.04 1.42 10.58
C ALA A 866 27.54 2.73 9.95
N ALA A 867 28.41 3.46 10.67
CA ALA A 867 29.01 4.69 10.18
C ALA A 867 29.87 4.47 8.92
N ALA A 868 30.66 3.40 8.88
CA ALA A 868 31.53 3.09 7.74
C ALA A 868 30.75 2.67 6.48
N LEU A 869 29.55 2.11 6.65
CA LEU A 869 28.67 1.65 5.57
C LEU A 869 27.55 2.65 5.23
N SER A 870 27.52 3.81 5.89
CA SER A 870 26.43 4.80 5.79
C SER A 870 25.04 4.18 5.99
N ALA A 871 24.92 3.25 6.93
CA ALA A 871 23.68 2.54 7.26
C ALA A 871 23.13 3.01 8.62
N PRO A 872 21.80 2.94 8.85
CA PRO A 872 21.23 3.26 10.15
C PRO A 872 21.66 2.21 11.20
N TRP A 873 22.01 2.70 12.39
CA TRP A 873 22.36 1.86 13.53
C TRP A 873 21.14 1.62 14.43
N TRP A 874 20.74 0.35 14.57
CA TRP A 874 19.68 -0.11 15.47
C TRP A 874 20.28 -0.87 16.66
N HIS A 875 19.60 -0.84 17.80
CA HIS A 875 20.10 -1.54 18.99
C HIS A 875 19.00 -2.16 19.86
N THR A 876 19.26 -3.34 20.41
CA THR A 876 18.46 -3.98 21.47
C THR A 876 19.33 -4.28 22.68
N MET A 877 18.94 -3.78 23.86
CA MET A 877 19.74 -3.85 25.09
C MET A 877 19.77 -5.25 25.72
N HIS A 878 18.66 -6.01 25.61
CA HIS A 878 18.40 -7.31 26.25
C HIS A 878 18.40 -7.32 27.79
N THR A 879 19.26 -6.51 28.43
CA THR A 879 19.21 -6.18 29.86
C THR A 879 19.72 -4.75 30.05
N ILE A 880 19.19 -4.03 31.05
CA ILE A 880 19.59 -2.66 31.38
C ILE A 880 20.22 -2.63 32.77
N ALA A 881 21.39 -2.02 32.92
CA ALA A 881 22.12 -1.97 34.19
C ALA A 881 21.29 -1.30 35.29
N ALA A 882 20.61 -0.20 34.97
CA ALA A 882 19.81 0.54 35.93
C ALA A 882 18.61 -0.26 36.48
N VAL A 883 17.97 -1.09 35.66
CA VAL A 883 16.90 -2.01 36.12
C VAL A 883 17.47 -3.01 37.12
N LYS A 884 18.64 -3.57 36.82
CA LYS A 884 19.28 -4.53 37.71
C LYS A 884 19.68 -3.91 39.05
N ILE A 885 20.21 -2.68 39.04
CA ILE A 885 20.55 -1.91 40.25
C ILE A 885 19.29 -1.58 41.06
N ALA A 886 18.17 -1.25 40.40
CA ALA A 886 16.92 -0.94 41.09
C ALA A 886 16.29 -2.19 41.75
N GLN A 887 16.49 -3.38 41.17
CA GLN A 887 15.92 -4.64 41.64
C GLN A 887 16.77 -5.35 42.70
N ASP A 888 18.07 -5.07 42.75
CA ASP A 888 19.01 -5.63 43.72
C ASP A 888 19.91 -4.53 44.27
N ALA A 889 19.67 -4.15 45.53
CA ALA A 889 20.44 -3.11 46.21
C ALA A 889 21.93 -3.47 46.41
N GLN A 890 22.33 -4.74 46.21
CA GLN A 890 23.71 -5.19 46.24
C GLN A 890 24.35 -5.29 44.83
N ALA A 891 23.57 -5.08 43.77
CA ALA A 891 24.08 -5.14 42.41
C ALA A 891 25.01 -3.95 42.10
N HIS A 892 26.24 -4.27 41.71
CA HIS A 892 27.21 -3.32 41.17
C HIS A 892 27.49 -3.63 39.69
N GLU A 893 27.32 -2.64 38.81
CA GLU A 893 27.61 -2.75 37.38
C GLU A 893 28.79 -1.83 37.00
N PRO A 894 29.68 -2.24 36.07
CA PRO A 894 30.84 -1.43 35.69
C PRO A 894 30.46 -0.08 35.07
N GLU A 895 31.22 0.99 35.36
CA GLU A 895 30.99 2.32 34.75
C GLU A 895 31.09 2.29 33.22
N LEU A 896 31.92 1.39 32.67
CA LEU A 896 32.00 1.18 31.22
C LEU A 896 30.66 0.73 30.63
N ARG A 897 29.91 -0.14 31.33
CA ARG A 897 28.57 -0.55 30.90
C ARG A 897 27.58 0.61 30.99
N LEU A 898 27.56 1.33 32.12
CA LEU A 898 26.65 2.46 32.35
C LEU A 898 26.84 3.56 31.30
N SER A 899 28.10 3.93 31.03
CA SER A 899 28.43 4.92 29.99
C SER A 899 28.10 4.44 28.58
N THR A 900 28.27 3.15 28.28
CA THR A 900 27.90 2.57 26.98
C THR A 900 26.39 2.54 26.77
N GLU A 901 25.60 2.13 27.77
CA GLU A 901 24.13 2.14 27.71
C GLU A 901 23.57 3.56 27.47
N ARG A 902 24.14 4.59 28.12
CA ARG A 902 23.79 5.99 27.86
C ARG A 902 24.17 6.43 26.44
N ALA A 903 25.33 6.01 25.94
CA ALA A 903 25.75 6.32 24.57
C ALA A 903 24.83 5.66 23.53
N ILE A 904 24.38 4.43 23.76
CA ILE A 904 23.39 3.74 22.92
C ILE A 904 22.08 4.55 22.89
N ALA A 905 21.56 4.93 24.06
CA ALA A 905 20.31 5.68 24.17
C ALA A 905 20.33 7.02 23.40
N ARG A 906 21.49 7.68 23.36
CA ARG A 906 21.70 8.96 22.67
C ARG A 906 21.91 8.81 21.15
N ASP A 907 22.72 7.83 20.75
CA ASP A 907 23.33 7.80 19.42
C ASP A 907 22.69 6.80 18.45
N ALA A 908 21.93 5.81 18.94
CA ALA A 908 21.24 4.85 18.06
C ALA A 908 20.14 5.56 17.25
N ALA A 909 20.01 5.18 15.98
CA ALA A 909 18.94 5.69 15.10
C ALA A 909 17.58 5.11 15.50
N ARG A 910 17.56 3.89 16.04
CA ARG A 910 16.38 3.25 16.62
C ARG A 910 16.77 2.30 17.76
N LEU A 911 15.98 2.33 18.83
CA LEU A 911 16.12 1.51 20.02
C LEU A 911 14.92 0.58 20.09
N ILE A 912 15.19 -0.72 20.07
CA ILE A 912 14.15 -1.75 20.14
C ILE A 912 14.07 -2.24 21.57
N ALA A 913 12.95 -1.92 22.22
CA ALA A 913 12.54 -2.46 23.50
C ALA A 913 11.65 -3.69 23.26
N ASN A 914 11.78 -4.71 24.09
CA ASN A 914 11.00 -5.94 23.94
C ASN A 914 9.59 -5.79 24.52
N SER A 915 9.39 -4.83 25.42
CA SER A 915 8.10 -4.56 26.04
C SER A 915 7.87 -3.05 26.22
N PRO A 916 6.60 -2.62 26.36
CA PRO A 916 6.27 -1.24 26.73
C PRO A 916 6.94 -0.81 28.04
N GLY A 917 7.02 -1.70 29.03
CA GLY A 917 7.72 -1.41 30.29
C GLY A 917 9.21 -1.15 30.09
N GLU A 918 9.89 -1.95 29.26
CA GLU A 918 11.32 -1.72 28.94
C GLU A 918 11.52 -0.41 28.17
N ALA A 919 10.61 -0.06 27.24
CA ALA A 919 10.66 1.19 26.51
C ALA A 919 10.61 2.41 27.46
N GLN A 920 9.69 2.36 28.42
CA GLN A 920 9.55 3.42 29.43
C GLN A 920 10.82 3.58 30.27
N VAL A 921 11.43 2.46 30.70
CA VAL A 921 12.70 2.50 31.43
C VAL A 921 13.82 3.13 30.61
N ILE A 922 13.93 2.79 29.33
CA ILE A 922 14.96 3.34 28.44
C ILE A 922 14.80 4.87 28.34
N VAL A 923 13.57 5.37 28.22
CA VAL A 923 13.29 6.81 28.20
C VAL A 923 13.60 7.45 29.56
N ASP A 924 13.00 6.96 30.64
CA ASP A 924 13.05 7.61 31.95
C ASP A 924 14.44 7.56 32.59
N THR A 925 15.15 6.45 32.39
CA THR A 925 16.40 6.19 33.11
C THR A 925 17.65 6.50 32.28
N LEU A 926 17.60 6.23 30.97
CA LEU A 926 18.73 6.48 30.06
C LEU A 926 18.60 7.80 29.29
N GLY A 927 17.44 8.46 29.34
CA GLY A 927 17.19 9.74 28.67
C GLY A 927 17.09 9.63 27.15
N ALA A 928 16.61 8.48 26.64
CA ALA A 928 16.42 8.28 25.21
C ALA A 928 15.27 9.15 24.66
N ASP A 929 15.40 9.56 23.40
CA ASP A 929 14.35 10.23 22.64
C ASP A 929 13.17 9.27 22.40
N PRO A 930 11.94 9.58 22.89
CA PRO A 930 10.76 8.72 22.72
C PRO A 930 10.42 8.40 21.26
N ASP A 931 10.81 9.25 20.30
CA ASP A 931 10.54 9.01 18.88
C ASP A 931 11.52 8.01 18.24
N ARG A 932 12.58 7.63 18.97
CA ARG A 932 13.55 6.61 18.54
C ARG A 932 13.38 5.28 19.27
N VAL A 933 12.56 5.22 20.32
CA VAL A 933 12.32 4.01 21.11
C VAL A 933 11.03 3.35 20.63
N GLU A 934 11.11 2.06 20.33
CA GLU A 934 9.95 1.29 19.90
C GLU A 934 9.84 -0.03 20.66
N ALA A 935 8.65 -0.28 21.22
CA ALA A 935 8.32 -1.54 21.87
C ALA A 935 7.85 -2.56 20.82
N ILE A 936 8.68 -3.56 20.52
CA ILE A 936 8.37 -4.65 19.60
C ILE A 936 8.47 -5.97 20.38
N ALA A 937 7.32 -6.60 20.59
CA ALA A 937 7.24 -7.90 21.25
C ALA A 937 7.90 -8.99 20.37
N PRO A 938 8.76 -9.86 20.93
CA PRO A 938 9.32 -10.99 20.19
C PRO A 938 8.27 -12.01 19.76
N GLY A 939 8.63 -12.84 18.80
CA GLY A 939 7.83 -13.99 18.40
C GLY A 939 8.19 -15.28 19.13
N VAL A 940 7.44 -16.34 18.81
CA VAL A 940 7.73 -17.73 19.17
C VAL A 940 7.85 -18.60 17.92
N ASP A 941 8.71 -19.63 17.94
CA ASP A 941 8.88 -20.55 16.82
C ASP A 941 7.77 -21.62 16.81
N THR A 942 6.61 -21.27 16.25
CA THR A 942 5.41 -22.13 16.24
C THR A 942 5.57 -23.43 15.43
N GLY A 943 6.62 -23.54 14.61
CA GLY A 943 6.98 -24.79 13.93
C GLY A 943 7.62 -25.83 14.87
N THR A 944 8.36 -25.39 15.88
CA THR A 944 8.98 -26.27 16.89
C THR A 944 8.11 -26.39 18.14
N PHE A 945 7.57 -25.26 18.60
CA PHE A 945 6.71 -25.17 19.77
C PHE A 945 5.26 -25.11 19.29
N THR A 946 4.60 -26.25 19.32
CA THR A 946 3.22 -26.45 18.90
C THR A 946 2.56 -27.44 19.87
N PRO A 947 1.23 -27.39 20.07
CA PRO A 947 0.52 -28.40 20.84
C PRO A 947 0.71 -29.82 20.25
N ASP A 948 1.03 -29.92 18.97
CA ASP A 948 1.22 -31.20 18.30
C ASP A 948 2.60 -31.83 18.58
N GLY A 949 2.64 -33.16 18.65
CA GLY A 949 3.87 -33.94 18.73
C GLY A 949 3.99 -34.81 19.98
N HIS A 950 5.14 -35.49 20.11
CA HIS A 950 5.37 -36.39 21.24
C HIS A 950 5.58 -35.60 22.55
N GLN A 951 5.15 -36.20 23.65
CA GLN A 951 5.36 -35.71 25.00
C GLN A 951 6.51 -36.48 25.64
N HIS A 952 7.33 -35.82 26.45
CA HIS A 952 8.39 -36.47 27.22
C HIS A 952 8.56 -35.81 28.58
N TRP A 953 8.21 -36.52 29.64
CA TRP A 953 8.53 -36.11 31.01
C TRP A 953 9.84 -36.79 31.45
N PRO A 954 10.86 -36.08 31.95
CA PRO A 954 12.13 -36.69 32.34
C PRO A 954 12.10 -37.58 33.61
N GLY A 955 10.91 -37.83 34.19
CA GLY A 955 10.68 -38.66 35.40
C GLY A 955 9.88 -39.94 35.12
N THR A 956 9.33 -40.59 36.17
CA THR A 956 8.53 -41.83 36.06
C THR A 956 7.11 -41.58 35.49
N GLU A 957 6.61 -42.48 34.63
CA GLU A 957 5.44 -42.25 33.75
C GLU A 957 4.05 -42.83 34.21
N ASP A 958 3.86 -43.44 35.40
CA ASP A 958 2.55 -44.06 35.80
C ASP A 958 2.36 -44.21 37.35
N PRO A 959 1.15 -44.33 38.01
CA PRO A 959 -0.26 -44.28 37.55
C PRO A 959 -1.30 -43.41 38.33
N THR A 960 -0.97 -42.61 39.36
CA THR A 960 -1.97 -41.77 40.09
C THR A 960 -1.88 -40.25 39.81
N GLN A 961 -1.15 -39.88 38.76
CA GLN A 961 -0.91 -38.55 38.15
C GLN A 961 -0.86 -37.32 39.11
N PRO A 962 0.30 -37.08 39.76
CA PRO A 962 0.58 -35.79 40.39
C PRO A 962 0.62 -34.65 39.37
N LEU A 963 0.42 -33.40 39.81
CA LEU A 963 0.57 -32.22 38.96
C LEU A 963 2.06 -32.04 38.59
N ARG A 964 2.38 -32.01 37.29
CA ARG A 964 3.75 -31.89 36.78
C ARG A 964 4.10 -30.42 36.57
N VAL A 965 4.97 -29.89 37.42
CA VAL A 965 5.43 -28.49 37.36
C VAL A 965 6.82 -28.46 36.73
N LEU A 966 6.97 -27.72 35.63
CA LEU A 966 8.23 -27.57 34.93
C LEU A 966 8.78 -26.15 35.13
N PHE A 967 10.05 -26.07 35.53
CA PHE A 967 10.84 -24.85 35.43
C PHE A 967 11.89 -25.05 34.34
N ALA A 968 12.00 -24.10 33.40
CA ALA A 968 13.03 -24.09 32.37
C ALA A 968 13.79 -22.76 32.41
N GLY A 969 15.08 -22.80 32.76
CA GLY A 969 15.88 -21.58 32.89
C GLY A 969 17.23 -21.78 33.58
N ARG A 970 18.03 -20.72 33.62
CA ARG A 970 19.34 -20.73 34.31
C ARG A 970 19.17 -20.89 35.82
N LEU A 971 20.05 -21.65 36.46
CA LEU A 971 20.04 -21.84 37.92
C LEU A 971 20.69 -20.66 38.63
N GLN A 972 19.96 -19.54 38.69
CA GLN A 972 20.39 -18.28 39.30
C GLN A 972 19.31 -17.78 40.26
N ARG A 973 19.68 -17.09 41.35
CA ARG A 973 18.70 -16.62 42.33
C ARG A 973 17.64 -15.73 41.71
N HIS A 974 18.01 -14.77 40.88
CA HIS A 974 17.05 -13.89 40.21
C HIS A 974 16.09 -14.61 39.24
N LYS A 975 16.38 -15.84 38.81
CA LYS A 975 15.44 -16.68 38.03
C LYS A 975 14.46 -17.48 38.89
N GLY A 976 14.67 -17.49 40.21
CA GLY A 976 13.72 -18.00 41.21
C GLY A 976 13.52 -19.51 41.37
N PRO A 977 14.32 -20.46 40.82
CA PRO A 977 14.05 -21.88 41.04
C PRO A 977 14.10 -22.29 42.52
N HIS A 978 14.85 -21.56 43.34
CA HIS A 978 14.88 -21.72 44.80
C HIS A 978 13.55 -21.38 45.49
N VAL A 979 12.76 -20.45 44.94
CA VAL A 979 11.43 -20.11 45.44
C VAL A 979 10.48 -21.29 45.24
N LEU A 980 10.55 -21.98 44.09
CA LEU A 980 9.73 -23.16 43.82
C LEU A 980 10.07 -24.33 44.73
N VAL A 981 11.34 -24.57 45.01
CA VAL A 981 11.76 -25.64 45.93
C VAL A 981 11.27 -25.34 47.36
N ALA A 982 11.38 -24.09 47.81
CA ALA A 982 10.86 -23.66 49.12
C ALA A 982 9.32 -23.75 49.19
N ALA A 983 8.62 -23.36 48.13
CA ALA A 983 7.17 -23.49 48.00
C ALA A 983 6.73 -24.96 48.07
N LEU A 984 7.45 -25.87 47.42
CA LEU A 984 7.21 -27.30 47.50
C LEU A 984 7.41 -27.85 48.91
N GLY A 985 8.43 -27.36 49.63
CA GLY A 985 8.63 -27.65 51.06
C GLY A 985 7.43 -27.22 51.92
N LEU A 986 6.89 -26.03 51.68
CA LEU A 986 5.67 -25.55 52.35
C LEU A 986 4.44 -26.42 52.03
N LEU A 987 4.23 -26.77 50.77
CA LEU A 987 3.13 -27.61 50.34
C LEU A 987 3.19 -29.01 50.98
N ARG A 988 4.38 -29.62 51.08
CA ARG A 988 4.55 -30.90 51.77
C ARG A 988 4.24 -30.81 53.26
N ARG A 989 4.64 -29.71 53.93
CA ARG A 989 4.28 -29.45 55.33
C ARG A 989 2.75 -29.31 55.49
N ARG A 990 2.08 -28.58 54.59
CA ARG A 990 0.61 -28.43 54.57
C ARG A 990 -0.12 -29.76 54.32
N ALA A 991 0.36 -30.58 53.38
CA ALA A 991 -0.20 -31.90 53.08
C ALA A 991 -0.14 -32.83 54.31
N ARG A 992 1.02 -32.89 54.98
CA ARG A 992 1.18 -33.66 56.22
C ARG A 992 0.25 -33.21 57.34
N GLN A 993 0.02 -31.91 57.48
CA GLN A 993 -0.95 -31.38 58.46
C GLN A 993 -2.40 -31.84 58.15
N ARG A 994 -2.72 -32.13 56.88
CA ARG A 994 -4.01 -32.67 56.44
C ARG A 994 -4.06 -34.21 56.44
N GLY A 995 -3.00 -34.88 56.93
CA GLY A 995 -2.92 -36.34 56.98
C GLY A 995 -2.56 -37.00 55.65
N GLN A 996 -1.92 -36.27 54.73
CA GLN A 996 -1.46 -36.76 53.43
C GLN A 996 0.08 -36.86 53.41
N ASP A 997 0.62 -37.91 52.78
CA ASP A 997 2.07 -38.14 52.71
C ASP A 997 2.77 -37.33 51.60
N ASP A 998 2.02 -36.92 50.57
CA ASP A 998 2.49 -36.25 49.35
C ASP A 998 1.60 -35.01 49.05
N PRO A 999 2.17 -33.84 48.69
CA PRO A 999 1.42 -32.67 48.22
C PRO A 999 0.68 -32.84 46.88
N GLY A 1000 0.87 -33.95 46.16
CA GLY A 1000 0.17 -34.26 44.92
C GLY A 1000 0.76 -33.58 43.68
N LEU A 1001 2.02 -33.13 43.75
CA LEU A 1001 2.74 -32.50 42.64
C LEU A 1001 4.23 -32.89 42.63
N VAL A 1002 4.84 -32.86 41.44
CA VAL A 1002 6.27 -33.09 41.22
C VAL A 1002 6.88 -31.93 40.44
N LEU A 1003 8.14 -31.60 40.74
CA LEU A 1003 8.87 -30.49 40.13
C LEU A 1003 10.04 -31.01 39.29
N HIS A 1004 10.08 -30.60 38.02
CA HIS A 1004 11.25 -30.78 37.16
C HIS A 1004 11.91 -29.44 36.88
N ILE A 1005 13.23 -29.37 37.08
CA ILE A 1005 14.04 -28.18 36.85
C ILE A 1005 15.01 -28.46 35.70
N ASN A 1006 14.71 -27.92 34.53
CA ASN A 1006 15.59 -27.94 33.37
C ASN A 1006 16.50 -26.70 33.39
N GLY A 1007 17.78 -26.89 33.66
CA GLY A 1007 18.72 -25.78 33.77
C GLY A 1007 20.14 -26.20 34.17
N GLU A 1008 21.11 -25.35 33.88
CA GLU A 1008 22.50 -25.50 34.32
C GLU A 1008 22.92 -24.35 35.23
N ARG A 1009 23.94 -24.60 36.07
CA ARG A 1009 24.61 -23.56 36.87
C ARG A 1009 25.29 -22.56 35.93
N SER A 1010 25.10 -21.27 36.19
CA SER A 1010 25.73 -20.20 35.40
C SER A 1010 25.98 -18.94 36.24
N GLY A 1011 27.17 -18.36 36.14
CA GLY A 1011 27.56 -17.15 36.89
C GLY A 1011 28.25 -17.46 38.23
N PRO A 1012 28.63 -16.41 38.99
CA PRO A 1012 29.45 -16.53 40.20
C PRO A 1012 28.67 -16.95 41.46
N GLU A 1013 27.34 -16.94 41.44
CA GLU A 1013 26.51 -17.37 42.56
C GLU A 1013 26.27 -18.89 42.52
N GLU A 1014 26.73 -19.60 43.55
CA GLU A 1014 26.43 -21.03 43.72
C GLU A 1014 24.99 -21.20 44.21
N LEU A 1015 24.09 -21.66 43.33
CA LEU A 1015 22.75 -22.11 43.69
C LEU A 1015 22.64 -23.63 43.52
N ASP A 1016 22.78 -24.36 44.63
CA ASP A 1016 22.64 -25.81 44.66
C ASP A 1016 21.19 -26.23 44.95
N ILE A 1017 20.43 -26.49 43.88
CA ILE A 1017 19.02 -26.85 43.95
C ILE A 1017 18.77 -28.19 44.63
N LEU A 1018 19.66 -29.18 44.45
CA LEU A 1018 19.48 -30.50 45.05
C LEU A 1018 19.74 -30.43 46.56
N ALA A 1019 20.78 -29.72 46.98
CA ALA A 1019 21.02 -29.47 48.41
C ALA A 1019 19.88 -28.69 49.07
N LEU A 1020 19.27 -27.73 48.35
CA LEU A 1020 18.09 -27.01 48.84
C LEU A 1020 16.86 -27.93 48.94
N ALA A 1021 16.65 -28.83 47.98
CA ALA A 1021 15.55 -29.79 48.01
C ALA A 1021 15.69 -30.79 49.17
N ASP A 1022 16.92 -31.22 49.48
CA ASP A 1022 17.23 -32.02 50.68
C ASP A 1022 16.90 -31.25 51.96
N ALA A 1023 17.33 -29.98 52.05
CA ALA A 1023 17.10 -29.13 53.22
C ALA A 1023 15.61 -28.85 53.48
N GLU A 1024 14.82 -28.67 52.41
CA GLU A 1024 13.35 -28.51 52.50
C GLU A 1024 12.61 -29.85 52.68
N GLY A 1025 13.31 -30.98 52.60
CA GLY A 1025 12.76 -32.32 52.75
C GLY A 1025 11.84 -32.72 51.60
N VAL A 1026 12.20 -32.39 50.36
CA VAL A 1026 11.42 -32.63 49.12
C VAL A 1026 12.25 -33.22 47.98
N ALA A 1027 13.44 -33.75 48.25
CA ALA A 1027 14.33 -34.31 47.23
C ALA A 1027 13.72 -35.45 46.40
N ASP A 1028 12.80 -36.22 46.98
CA ASP A 1028 12.01 -37.27 46.30
C ASP A 1028 10.97 -36.72 45.32
N LEU A 1029 10.66 -35.42 45.37
CA LEU A 1029 9.68 -34.74 44.51
C LEU A 1029 10.34 -33.82 43.47
N VAL A 1030 11.66 -33.67 43.50
CA VAL A 1030 12.42 -32.76 42.63
C VAL A 1030 13.36 -33.56 41.72
N SER A 1031 13.27 -33.32 40.42
CA SER A 1031 14.20 -33.87 39.43
C SER A 1031 14.84 -32.74 38.61
N THR A 1032 16.04 -32.97 38.09
CA THR A 1032 16.80 -31.95 37.33
C THR A 1032 17.34 -32.52 36.04
N SER A 1033 17.38 -31.71 34.98
CA SER A 1033 18.13 -32.02 33.75
C SER A 1033 19.00 -30.84 33.33
N THR A 1034 20.04 -31.12 32.55
CA THR A 1034 20.76 -30.06 31.83
C THR A 1034 19.86 -29.43 30.74
N PRO A 1035 20.19 -28.23 30.25
CA PRO A 1035 19.53 -27.62 29.10
C PRO A 1035 19.45 -28.59 27.92
N VAL A 1036 18.28 -28.67 27.30
CA VAL A 1036 18.00 -29.57 26.17
C VAL A 1036 17.73 -28.80 24.88
N PRO A 1037 17.90 -29.42 23.69
CA PRO A 1037 17.52 -28.80 22.43
C PRO A 1037 16.04 -28.39 22.40
N ALA A 1038 15.69 -27.38 21.59
CA ALA A 1038 14.35 -26.80 21.53
C ALA A 1038 13.23 -27.85 21.29
N SER A 1039 13.47 -28.84 20.42
CA SER A 1039 12.50 -29.92 20.16
C SER A 1039 12.24 -30.80 21.39
N SER A 1040 13.26 -31.06 22.20
CA SER A 1040 13.13 -31.79 23.46
C SER A 1040 12.48 -30.94 24.54
N LEU A 1041 12.77 -29.64 24.57
CA LEU A 1041 12.12 -28.70 25.49
C LEU A 1041 10.62 -28.58 25.18
N ALA A 1042 10.24 -28.50 23.90
CA ALA A 1042 8.83 -28.54 23.47
C ALA A 1042 8.12 -29.83 23.93
N ALA A 1043 8.80 -30.98 23.86
CA ALA A 1043 8.27 -32.25 24.37
C ALA A 1043 8.08 -32.24 25.90
N GLN A 1044 8.96 -31.55 26.63
CA GLN A 1044 8.81 -31.34 28.08
C GLN A 1044 7.66 -30.37 28.40
N PHE A 1045 7.49 -29.29 27.63
CA PHE A 1045 6.36 -28.38 27.78
C PHE A 1045 5.03 -29.12 27.59
N ARG A 1046 4.85 -29.83 26.47
CA ARG A 1046 3.63 -30.62 26.24
C ARG A 1046 3.37 -31.69 27.30
N ALA A 1047 4.42 -32.15 27.99
CA ALA A 1047 4.32 -33.11 29.08
C ALA A 1047 4.09 -32.45 30.45
N ALA A 1048 4.22 -31.14 30.60
CA ALA A 1048 3.99 -30.43 31.85
C ALA A 1048 2.50 -30.07 31.99
N ASP A 1049 2.01 -30.01 33.22
CA ASP A 1049 0.68 -29.46 33.51
C ASP A 1049 0.75 -27.95 33.79
N VAL A 1050 1.90 -27.49 34.30
CA VAL A 1050 2.20 -26.08 34.60
C VAL A 1050 3.66 -25.80 34.24
N VAL A 1051 3.91 -24.69 33.55
CA VAL A 1051 5.26 -24.11 33.49
C VAL A 1051 5.35 -22.96 34.48
N ALA A 1052 6.31 -23.03 35.41
CA ALA A 1052 6.48 -22.08 36.49
C ALA A 1052 7.64 -21.12 36.22
N MET A 1053 7.38 -19.82 36.28
CA MET A 1053 8.36 -18.74 36.04
C MET A 1053 8.44 -17.75 37.23
N PRO A 1054 9.11 -18.14 38.33
CA PRO A 1054 9.33 -17.32 39.53
C PRO A 1054 10.45 -16.28 39.36
N SER A 1055 10.63 -15.73 38.16
CA SER A 1055 11.70 -14.77 37.90
C SER A 1055 11.47 -13.48 38.70
N PHE A 1056 12.50 -12.99 39.37
CA PHE A 1056 12.52 -11.64 39.96
C PHE A 1056 12.74 -10.56 38.89
N SER A 1057 13.31 -10.95 37.75
CA SER A 1057 13.54 -10.08 36.61
C SER A 1057 13.50 -10.90 35.32
N GLU A 1058 12.72 -10.41 34.35
CA GLU A 1058 12.59 -11.03 33.04
C GLU A 1058 12.47 -9.96 31.96
N THR A 1059 13.19 -10.16 30.85
CA THR A 1059 13.21 -9.19 29.74
C THR A 1059 11.86 -9.23 29.00
N TYR A 1060 11.53 -10.38 28.43
CA TYR A 1060 10.22 -10.64 27.83
C TYR A 1060 9.59 -11.93 28.37
N GLY A 1061 10.37 -13.01 28.44
CA GLY A 1061 9.88 -14.31 28.91
C GLY A 1061 9.55 -15.26 27.76
N LEU A 1062 10.51 -15.49 26.84
CA LEU A 1062 10.32 -16.41 25.70
C LEU A 1062 9.88 -17.81 26.12
N VAL A 1063 10.39 -18.33 27.25
CA VAL A 1063 9.98 -19.62 27.80
C VAL A 1063 8.48 -19.67 28.09
N ALA A 1064 7.87 -18.57 28.53
CA ALA A 1064 6.42 -18.50 28.72
C ALA A 1064 5.69 -18.64 27.39
N LEU A 1065 6.11 -17.92 26.36
CA LEU A 1065 5.51 -18.01 25.02
C LEU A 1065 5.70 -19.40 24.40
N GLU A 1066 6.90 -19.99 24.53
CA GLU A 1066 7.22 -21.34 24.04
C GLU A 1066 6.35 -22.41 24.72
N ALA A 1067 6.13 -22.30 26.02
CA ALA A 1067 5.23 -23.17 26.77
C ALA A 1067 3.77 -23.03 26.33
N GLN A 1068 3.30 -21.78 26.20
CA GLN A 1068 1.93 -21.48 25.76
C GLN A 1068 1.68 -21.94 24.31
N ALA A 1069 2.68 -21.80 23.43
CA ALA A 1069 2.63 -22.33 22.07
C ALA A 1069 2.55 -23.87 22.04
N CYS A 1070 3.08 -24.55 23.06
CA CYS A 1070 2.89 -25.99 23.26
C CYS A 1070 1.54 -26.36 23.92
N GLY A 1071 0.66 -25.38 24.14
CA GLY A 1071 -0.63 -25.56 24.83
C GLY A 1071 -0.54 -25.66 26.34
N THR A 1072 0.59 -25.29 26.95
CA THR A 1072 0.80 -25.38 28.40
C THR A 1072 0.64 -24.00 29.05
N ALA A 1073 -0.33 -23.88 29.96
CA ALA A 1073 -0.55 -22.65 30.70
C ALA A 1073 0.62 -22.33 31.65
N VAL A 1074 0.91 -21.05 31.81
CA VAL A 1074 2.08 -20.57 32.55
C VAL A 1074 1.63 -19.93 33.88
N LEU A 1075 2.32 -20.29 34.97
CA LEU A 1075 2.25 -19.58 36.23
C LEU A 1075 3.52 -18.72 36.35
N ALA A 1076 3.38 -17.40 36.31
CA ALA A 1076 4.51 -16.47 36.26
C ALA A 1076 4.43 -15.40 37.35
N HIS A 1077 5.57 -14.92 37.84
CA HIS A 1077 5.59 -13.74 38.72
C HIS A 1077 5.26 -12.47 37.90
N ARG A 1078 4.46 -11.55 38.48
CA ARG A 1078 4.04 -10.28 37.87
C ARG A 1078 5.20 -9.28 37.82
N VAL A 1079 6.16 -9.51 36.92
CA VAL A 1079 7.33 -8.64 36.78
C VAL A 1079 7.84 -8.55 35.34
N GLY A 1080 8.35 -7.37 34.99
CA GLY A 1080 9.07 -7.15 33.74
C GLY A 1080 8.27 -7.60 32.52
N GLY A 1081 8.92 -8.33 31.61
CA GLY A 1081 8.28 -8.84 30.41
C GLY A 1081 7.16 -9.85 30.61
N LEU A 1082 7.12 -10.57 31.74
CA LEU A 1082 6.15 -11.64 31.98
C LEU A 1082 4.70 -11.13 32.04
N ILE A 1083 4.51 -9.84 32.38
CA ILE A 1083 3.19 -9.20 32.37
C ILE A 1083 2.60 -9.06 30.96
N HIS A 1084 3.45 -9.16 29.94
CA HIS A 1084 3.07 -9.08 28.54
C HIS A 1084 3.12 -10.45 27.86
N ALA A 1085 4.01 -11.33 28.30
CA ALA A 1085 4.10 -12.68 27.77
C ALA A 1085 3.01 -13.63 28.29
N VAL A 1086 2.27 -13.26 29.34
CA VAL A 1086 1.15 -14.04 29.89
C VAL A 1086 -0.08 -13.14 30.04
N ASP A 1087 -1.18 -13.55 29.42
CA ASP A 1087 -2.50 -12.94 29.56
C ASP A 1087 -3.22 -13.56 30.78
N ASP A 1088 -3.29 -12.78 31.86
CA ASP A 1088 -3.72 -13.23 33.19
C ASP A 1088 -5.19 -13.68 33.20
N GLY A 1089 -5.41 -14.96 33.44
CA GLY A 1089 -6.73 -15.61 33.42
C GLY A 1089 -7.17 -16.11 32.05
N VAL A 1090 -6.39 -15.89 30.99
CA VAL A 1090 -6.66 -16.38 29.64
C VAL A 1090 -5.64 -17.44 29.22
N SER A 1091 -4.35 -17.12 29.32
CA SER A 1091 -3.25 -17.98 28.86
C SER A 1091 -2.40 -18.56 30.01
N GLY A 1092 -2.60 -18.03 31.22
CA GLY A 1092 -1.90 -18.40 32.43
C GLY A 1092 -2.38 -17.58 33.63
N ARG A 1093 -1.58 -17.53 34.69
CA ARG A 1093 -1.84 -16.68 35.87
C ARG A 1093 -0.58 -15.95 36.31
N LEU A 1094 -0.77 -14.72 36.78
CA LEU A 1094 0.30 -13.90 37.35
C LEU A 1094 0.24 -13.89 38.89
N VAL A 1095 1.37 -14.19 39.53
CA VAL A 1095 1.56 -14.16 40.98
C VAL A 1095 2.15 -12.80 41.38
N ASP A 1096 1.52 -12.07 42.28
CA ASP A 1096 1.94 -10.70 42.65
C ASP A 1096 3.21 -10.65 43.52
N GLU A 1097 3.39 -11.64 44.39
CA GLU A 1097 4.55 -11.73 45.30
C GLU A 1097 5.42 -12.94 44.95
N ASN A 1098 6.75 -12.76 44.96
CA ASN A 1098 7.69 -13.84 44.65
C ASN A 1098 8.21 -14.58 45.91
N SER A 1099 7.33 -14.79 46.90
CA SER A 1099 7.62 -15.51 48.15
C SER A 1099 7.28 -17.00 48.03
N ALA A 1100 7.90 -17.84 48.87
CA ALA A 1100 7.61 -19.27 48.87
C ALA A 1100 6.13 -19.54 49.22
N GLU A 1101 5.55 -18.73 50.10
CA GLU A 1101 4.14 -18.79 50.50
C GLU A 1101 3.19 -18.48 49.34
N ALA A 1102 3.41 -17.38 48.62
CA ALA A 1102 2.56 -16.98 47.50
C ALA A 1102 2.63 -18.02 46.36
N TRP A 1103 3.81 -18.56 46.09
CA TRP A 1103 3.97 -19.62 45.09
C TRP A 1103 3.34 -20.95 45.53
N ALA A 1104 3.40 -21.28 46.83
CA ALA A 1104 2.68 -22.43 47.37
C ALA A 1104 1.17 -22.25 47.22
N ASP A 1105 0.62 -21.08 47.57
CA ASP A 1105 -0.81 -20.77 47.43
C ASP A 1105 -1.27 -20.85 45.97
N ALA A 1106 -0.48 -20.30 45.05
CA ALA A 1106 -0.80 -20.34 43.62
C ALA A 1106 -0.81 -21.77 43.06
N LEU A 1107 0.20 -22.59 43.39
CA LEU A 1107 0.24 -24.00 42.99
C LEU A 1107 -0.86 -24.84 43.64
N GLU A 1108 -1.22 -24.53 44.89
CA GLU A 1108 -2.35 -25.15 45.59
C GLU A 1108 -3.69 -24.80 44.91
N GLY A 1109 -3.84 -23.58 44.40
CA GLY A 1109 -4.98 -23.17 43.56
C GLY A 1109 -5.09 -24.01 42.28
N VAL A 1110 -3.97 -24.26 41.60
CA VAL A 1110 -3.94 -25.14 40.40
C VAL A 1110 -4.32 -26.59 40.77
N LEU A 1111 -3.82 -27.08 41.91
CA LEU A 1111 -4.17 -28.42 42.40
C LEU A 1111 -5.67 -28.56 42.73
N ALA A 1112 -6.28 -27.51 43.28
CA ALA A 1112 -7.68 -27.50 43.70
C ALA A 1112 -8.65 -27.55 42.50
N ASP A 1113 -8.31 -26.93 41.37
CA ASP A 1113 -9.12 -26.92 40.15
C ASP A 1113 -8.29 -27.14 38.87
N ARG A 1114 -7.84 -28.39 38.69
CA ARG A 1114 -7.09 -28.80 37.49
C ARG A 1114 -7.92 -28.69 36.20
N GLY A 1115 -9.25 -28.75 36.30
CA GLY A 1115 -10.15 -28.61 35.15
C GLY A 1115 -10.08 -27.21 34.59
N ALA A 1116 -10.36 -26.21 35.44
CA ALA A 1116 -10.28 -24.81 35.06
C ALA A 1116 -8.87 -24.40 34.60
N TRP A 1117 -7.81 -24.97 35.19
CA TRP A 1117 -6.45 -24.71 34.72
C TRP A 1117 -6.20 -25.26 33.29
N ARG A 1118 -6.71 -26.45 32.98
CA ARG A 1118 -6.59 -27.06 31.64
C ARG A 1118 -7.34 -26.26 30.57
N ASP A 1119 -8.46 -25.64 30.94
CA ASP A 1119 -9.26 -24.81 30.03
C ASP A 1119 -8.49 -23.57 29.53
N LEU A 1120 -7.44 -23.12 30.25
CA LEU A 1120 -6.55 -22.04 29.81
C LEU A 1120 -5.67 -22.42 28.60
N SER A 1121 -5.57 -23.71 28.26
CA SER A 1121 -4.74 -24.20 27.14
C SER A 1121 -5.12 -23.57 25.80
N ALA A 1122 -6.43 -23.43 25.53
CA ALA A 1122 -6.91 -22.81 24.30
C ALA A 1122 -6.52 -21.33 24.21
N GLY A 1123 -6.63 -20.61 25.34
CA GLY A 1123 -6.19 -19.23 25.46
C GLY A 1123 -4.67 -19.08 25.34
N ALA A 1124 -3.90 -20.03 25.86
CA ALA A 1124 -2.45 -20.09 25.72
C ALA A 1124 -1.99 -20.22 24.27
N ILE A 1125 -2.60 -21.13 23.51
CA ILE A 1125 -2.31 -21.32 22.08
C ILE A 1125 -2.66 -20.05 21.31
N ALA A 1126 -3.85 -19.48 21.53
CA ALA A 1126 -4.30 -18.28 20.85
C ALA A 1126 -3.40 -17.06 21.16
N HIS A 1127 -3.01 -16.88 22.42
CA HIS A 1127 -2.13 -15.80 22.85
C HIS A 1127 -0.73 -15.94 22.23
N ALA A 1128 -0.14 -17.13 22.27
CA ALA A 1128 1.17 -17.39 21.66
C ALA A 1128 1.13 -17.24 20.13
N ALA A 1129 0.05 -17.63 19.46
CA ALA A 1129 -0.11 -17.47 18.01
C ALA A 1129 -0.15 -16.00 17.57
N ALA A 1130 -0.50 -15.07 18.45
CA ALA A 1130 -0.43 -13.63 18.18
C ALA A 1130 1.01 -13.07 18.19
N HIS A 1131 2.01 -13.88 18.58
CA HIS A 1131 3.41 -13.50 18.71
C HIS A 1131 4.27 -14.21 17.67
N ASP A 1132 4.39 -13.64 16.47
CA ASP A 1132 5.17 -14.21 15.36
C ASP A 1132 6.47 -13.43 15.09
N TRP A 1133 7.53 -14.16 14.71
CA TRP A 1133 8.81 -13.57 14.33
C TRP A 1133 8.74 -12.79 13.02
N SER A 1134 7.88 -13.20 12.09
CA SER A 1134 7.66 -12.43 10.84
C SER A 1134 7.04 -11.07 11.16
N GLU A 1135 6.11 -11.02 12.11
CA GLU A 1135 5.51 -9.77 12.61
C GLU A 1135 6.55 -8.90 13.34
N TYR A 1136 7.37 -9.48 14.21
CA TYR A 1136 8.49 -8.79 14.86
C TYR A 1136 9.40 -8.12 13.82
N VAL A 1137 9.79 -8.85 12.76
CA VAL A 1137 10.64 -8.32 11.69
C VAL A 1137 9.91 -7.31 10.83
N ARG A 1138 8.62 -7.51 10.51
CA ARG A 1138 7.82 -6.55 9.73
C ARG A 1138 7.81 -5.19 10.43
N ARG A 1139 7.55 -5.17 11.74
CA ARG A 1139 7.65 -3.96 12.57
C ARG A 1139 9.09 -3.44 12.64
N LEU A 1140 10.07 -4.33 12.82
CA LEU A 1140 11.49 -3.96 12.81
C LEU A 1140 11.92 -3.29 11.49
N LEU A 1141 11.39 -3.68 10.33
CA LEU A 1141 11.73 -3.07 9.04
C LEU A 1141 10.90 -1.83 8.70
N GLY A 1142 10.01 -1.39 9.59
CA GLY A 1142 9.12 -0.26 9.36
C GLY A 1142 7.95 -0.58 8.43
N GLY A 1143 7.60 -1.86 8.27
CA GLY A 1143 6.34 -2.25 7.68
C GLY A 1143 5.20 -1.87 8.63
N ASP A 1144 4.46 -0.83 8.29
CA ASP A 1144 3.22 -0.33 8.90
C ASP A 1144 2.86 -0.78 10.33
N THR A 1145 3.00 0.13 11.28
CA THR A 1145 1.81 0.70 11.92
C THR A 1145 1.92 2.22 11.84
N GLY A 1146 1.80 2.76 10.62
CA GLY A 1146 1.43 4.17 10.44
C GLY A 1146 -0.02 4.41 10.87
N CYS A 1147 -0.39 3.99 12.08
CA CYS A 1147 -1.65 4.19 12.81
C CYS A 1147 -1.57 3.31 14.06
N ASP A 1148 -1.04 3.83 15.18
CA ASP A 1148 -1.34 3.38 16.56
C ASP A 1148 -0.38 4.02 17.59
N ARG A 1149 -0.18 5.34 17.52
CA ARG A 1149 -0.03 6.09 18.77
C ARG A 1149 -1.43 6.56 19.15
N PRO A 1150 -2.11 5.93 20.13
CA PRO A 1150 -3.16 6.65 20.82
C PRO A 1150 -2.50 7.89 21.40
N VAL A 1151 -2.84 9.05 20.84
CA VAL A 1151 -2.61 10.32 21.51
C VAL A 1151 -3.50 10.27 22.74
N THR A 1152 -2.99 9.73 23.83
CA THR A 1152 -3.52 10.05 25.15
C THR A 1152 -3.21 11.53 25.36
N ALA A 1153 -4.18 12.38 25.02
CA ALA A 1153 -4.17 13.78 25.44
C ALA A 1153 -4.18 13.83 26.98
N PRO A 1154 -3.60 14.88 27.61
CA PRO A 1154 -3.84 15.13 29.02
C PRO A 1154 -5.32 15.41 29.32
#